data_AF-A0A7X0UAG6-F1
#
_entry.id   AF-A0A7X0UAG6-F1
#
_cell.length_a   1.000
_cell.length_b   1.000
_cell.length_c   1.000
_cell.angle_alpha   90.00
_cell.angle_beta   90.00
_cell.angle_gamma   90.00
#
_symmetry.space_group_name_H-M   'P 1'
#
loop_
_entity.id
_entity.type
_entity.pdbx_description
1 polymer ?
#
loop_
_entity_poly.entity_id
_entity_poly.type
_entity_poly.pdbx_seq_one_letter_code
_entity_poly.pdbx_strand_id
1 'polypeptide(L)'
;MGSIWHARQESVVHDRQACFSNLFSFLNRNRKIQMPAQIFGTDAVVTILNRAFTDTSPANATFKNQVATAGTTRASQEAFAIQFGTGYANQTSAQLSNLLLKNLGVLPNAGLEAALTDYITAAGKSNVGLIALQLGEILSNLEGDTNGFAAAAVAWNAEVTAAYNYSSNPANTTPSGSNSGTNLVLTAGVDLVNGTSADDTIIADNTGATKQLTAADQINGGLGNDTLKIFLAAADTATGQPSTLTSIEEVYITGGAITAYTAATGTTKLTIDAPVVNTAATYTVNGQAVSLNNHAVTANTTTTIAAAATATATSQAVALNGVTSTGANVHTLDISGTKVATLDLSTNTAASKIALTNTGAAVTTLNVTGDKALTVTASVPAIVTVNAAGNSGGVSYAAGTPGAAFKFTGGAGNDTVSFADNGLALLTSGAQLVGGEGTNDKIGIFDTALTATETARINQATGFETLGLNANLTLDASTLTSIKQFSLDTAALTATISSLATGSSTAINANTAALTLGSAVGVTDTAITIGGSAGGVTATALTTTGITNVTLTSNGTAANVITTLTNSDNSVFTLKGAADLTLALAAGTAVGSKIDGSAATGKLTLTGSNLVSSGDVIIGGAGADTITGGQGADTLTGGAGADVFAFSGAAAANTSGAAFGQADVITDFVVGTDKLQFTGVADVVSGQQGAVQAAVTALAAGSSATAIATAMATASQTANGVSFAVFEGNTYVLFEASGAAGDVGVAANDVFIKLTGVTTLPTFANSVIA
;
A
#
# COMPACT_ATOMS: atom_id res chain seq x y z
N MET A 1 33.19 -49.16 65.12
CA MET A 1 32.55 -48.25 64.14
C MET A 1 31.66 -47.30 64.93
N GLY A 2 31.99 -46.01 65.02
CA GLY A 2 31.19 -45.06 65.82
C GLY A 2 31.87 -43.76 66.26
N SER A 3 33.18 -43.60 66.01
CA SER A 3 33.96 -42.49 66.61
C SER A 3 34.48 -41.44 65.63
N ILE A 4 33.91 -41.36 64.41
CA ILE A 4 34.26 -40.33 63.40
C ILE A 4 33.01 -39.51 62.97
N TRP A 5 31.84 -39.82 63.50
CA TRP A 5 30.55 -39.21 63.10
C TRP A 5 29.95 -38.21 64.11
N HIS A 6 30.68 -37.84 65.18
CA HIS A 6 30.17 -36.89 66.19
C HIS A 6 30.91 -35.55 66.27
N ALA A 7 32.07 -35.39 65.61
CA ALA A 7 32.85 -34.16 65.71
C ALA A 7 32.67 -33.18 64.53
N ARG A 8 31.83 -33.50 63.52
CA ARG A 8 31.52 -32.60 62.39
C ARG A 8 30.08 -32.09 62.34
N GLN A 9 29.23 -32.44 63.32
CA GLN A 9 27.87 -31.88 63.38
C GLN A 9 27.72 -30.74 64.37
N GLU A 10 28.52 -30.64 65.44
CA GLU A 10 28.36 -29.55 66.42
C GLU A 10 28.93 -28.20 65.94
N SER A 11 29.91 -28.20 65.03
CA SER A 11 30.41 -26.95 64.41
C SER A 11 29.43 -26.33 63.41
N VAL A 12 28.50 -27.12 62.84
CA VAL A 12 27.52 -26.63 61.85
C VAL A 12 26.18 -26.26 62.51
N VAL A 13 25.98 -26.64 63.78
CA VAL A 13 24.77 -26.29 64.56
C VAL A 13 24.99 -25.00 65.35
N HIS A 14 26.20 -24.72 65.84
CA HIS A 14 26.51 -23.44 66.49
C HIS A 14 26.55 -22.25 65.50
N ASP A 15 27.05 -22.45 64.28
CA ASP A 15 27.09 -21.39 63.25
C ASP A 15 25.68 -21.08 62.70
N ARG A 16 24.82 -22.11 62.65
CA ARG A 16 23.40 -21.94 62.31
C ARG A 16 22.63 -21.19 63.41
N GLN A 17 22.83 -21.48 64.69
CA GLN A 17 22.16 -20.71 65.76
C GLN A 17 22.62 -19.24 65.85
N ALA A 18 23.88 -18.93 65.54
CA ALA A 18 24.38 -17.56 65.53
C ALA A 18 23.77 -16.72 64.37
N CYS A 19 23.59 -17.33 63.20
CA CYS A 19 22.89 -16.71 62.08
C CYS A 19 21.39 -16.49 62.38
N PHE A 20 20.75 -17.46 63.06
CA PHE A 20 19.35 -17.37 63.49
C PHE A 20 19.09 -16.28 64.55
N SER A 21 20.01 -16.05 65.48
CA SER A 21 19.89 -15.03 66.53
C SER A 21 19.96 -13.59 65.98
N ASN A 22 20.82 -13.34 65.00
CA ASN A 22 20.99 -12.01 64.42
C ASN A 22 19.81 -11.60 63.52
N LEU A 23 19.21 -12.53 62.79
CA LEU A 23 18.01 -12.27 61.99
C LEU A 23 16.79 -11.98 62.89
N PHE A 24 16.62 -12.73 63.99
CA PHE A 24 15.51 -12.56 64.94
C PHE A 24 15.59 -11.26 65.77
N SER A 25 16.81 -10.80 66.11
CA SER A 25 17.01 -9.50 66.79
C SER A 25 16.70 -8.30 65.87
N PHE A 26 16.77 -8.48 64.55
CA PHE A 26 16.55 -7.41 63.58
C PHE A 26 15.06 -7.23 63.27
N LEU A 27 14.31 -8.32 63.25
CA LEU A 27 12.86 -8.37 62.97
C LEU A 27 11.96 -7.71 64.04
N ASN A 28 12.44 -7.52 65.28
CA ASN A 28 11.60 -7.16 66.43
C ASN A 28 11.79 -5.72 66.98
N ARG A 29 12.48 -4.82 66.26
CA ARG A 29 12.63 -3.40 66.68
C ARG A 29 11.80 -2.46 65.80
N ASN A 30 10.84 -1.77 66.42
CA ASN A 30 10.18 -0.56 65.92
C ASN A 30 11.18 0.61 65.77
N ARG A 31 12.18 0.50 64.90
CA ARG A 31 12.96 1.64 64.44
C ARG A 31 12.34 2.13 63.14
N LYS A 32 12.20 3.45 62.99
CA LYS A 32 12.07 4.08 61.67
C LYS A 32 13.32 3.69 60.88
N ILE A 33 13.15 2.75 59.96
CA ILE A 33 14.21 2.22 59.11
C ILE A 33 14.35 3.17 57.92
N GLN A 34 15.45 3.93 57.90
CA GLN A 34 15.82 4.81 56.80
C GLN A 34 16.63 3.98 55.80
N MET A 35 16.03 3.69 54.65
CA MET A 35 16.76 3.13 53.51
C MET A 35 17.79 4.17 53.02
N PRO A 36 18.96 3.73 52.52
CA PRO A 36 19.78 4.53 51.62
C PRO A 36 18.86 4.99 50.47
N ALA A 37 18.74 6.30 50.29
CA ALA A 37 17.60 6.95 49.64
C ALA A 37 17.19 6.38 48.27
N GLN A 38 15.88 6.13 48.06
CA GLN A 38 15.16 6.68 46.88
C GLN A 38 13.63 6.52 46.83
N ILE A 39 12.96 5.60 47.54
CA ILE A 39 11.48 5.45 47.52
C ILE A 39 10.90 5.08 48.89
N PHE A 40 9.66 5.50 49.24
CA PHE A 40 9.07 5.22 50.57
C PHE A 40 7.56 4.93 50.49
N GLY A 41 7.03 4.32 51.55
CA GLY A 41 5.59 4.11 51.71
C GLY A 41 5.02 3.08 50.75
N THR A 42 3.79 3.29 50.30
CA THR A 42 3.04 2.33 49.49
C THR A 42 3.70 2.03 48.14
N ASP A 43 4.36 3.01 47.54
CA ASP A 43 5.09 2.85 46.28
C ASP A 43 6.25 1.84 46.43
N ALA A 44 6.95 1.86 47.57
CA ALA A 44 8.01 0.91 47.88
C ALA A 44 7.46 -0.51 48.07
N VAL A 45 6.33 -0.67 48.78
CA VAL A 45 5.68 -1.98 48.99
C VAL A 45 5.29 -2.61 47.67
N VAL A 46 4.62 -1.87 46.80
CA VAL A 46 4.20 -2.35 45.47
C VAL A 46 5.42 -2.70 44.61
N THR A 47 6.45 -1.86 44.63
CA THR A 47 7.67 -2.10 43.84
C THR A 47 8.39 -3.36 44.31
N ILE A 48 8.58 -3.53 45.62
CA ILE A 48 9.21 -4.72 46.22
C ILE A 48 8.46 -5.99 45.85
N LEU A 49 7.13 -5.99 45.94
CA LEU A 49 6.33 -7.18 45.63
C LEU A 49 6.41 -7.57 44.15
N ASN A 50 6.29 -6.61 43.23
CA ASN A 50 6.47 -6.90 41.80
C ASN A 50 7.90 -7.40 41.52
N ARG A 51 8.94 -6.78 42.09
CA ARG A 51 10.32 -7.27 41.89
C ARG A 51 10.55 -8.66 42.50
N ALA A 52 10.09 -8.91 43.72
CA ALA A 52 10.31 -10.17 44.41
C ALA A 52 9.61 -11.35 43.73
N PHE A 53 8.42 -11.15 43.14
CA PHE A 53 7.63 -12.23 42.56
C PHE A 53 7.75 -12.33 41.04
N THR A 54 7.68 -11.21 40.32
CA THR A 54 7.61 -11.21 38.86
C THR A 54 8.90 -10.76 38.19
N ASP A 55 9.86 -10.20 38.94
CA ASP A 55 11.10 -9.62 38.39
C ASP A 55 10.80 -8.59 37.27
N THR A 56 9.67 -7.87 37.36
CA THR A 56 9.24 -6.87 36.38
C THR A 56 8.89 -5.53 37.04
N SER A 57 8.89 -4.46 36.25
CA SER A 57 8.33 -3.17 36.66
C SER A 57 7.01 -2.95 35.92
N PRO A 58 5.84 -2.92 36.58
CA PRO A 58 4.55 -2.80 35.90
C PRO A 58 4.41 -1.49 35.10
N ALA A 59 3.56 -1.49 34.06
CA ALA A 59 3.16 -0.28 33.35
C ALA A 59 2.54 0.76 34.31
N ASN A 60 2.58 2.04 33.96
CA ASN A 60 2.18 3.12 34.87
C ASN A 60 0.75 2.98 35.41
N ALA A 61 -0.20 2.63 34.54
CA ALA A 61 -1.60 2.44 34.93
C ALA A 61 -1.77 1.29 35.95
N THR A 62 -1.11 0.15 35.70
CA THR A 62 -1.14 -1.01 36.60
C THR A 62 -0.49 -0.69 37.94
N PHE A 63 0.66 -0.01 37.93
CA PHE A 63 1.36 0.42 39.14
C PHE A 63 0.48 1.34 40.00
N LYS A 64 -0.17 2.34 39.40
CA LYS A 64 -1.07 3.26 40.13
C LYS A 64 -2.27 2.55 40.74
N ASN A 65 -2.84 1.57 40.05
CA ASN A 65 -3.95 0.76 40.57
C ASN A 65 -3.52 -0.10 41.78
N GLN A 66 -2.34 -0.72 41.70
CA GLN A 66 -1.77 -1.50 42.80
C GLN A 66 -1.47 -0.62 44.02
N VAL A 67 -0.89 0.58 43.81
CA VAL A 67 -0.65 1.57 44.88
C VAL A 67 -1.95 2.01 45.55
N ALA A 68 -2.99 2.28 44.76
CA ALA A 68 -4.30 2.62 45.32
C ALA A 68 -4.91 1.48 46.15
N THR A 69 -4.73 0.23 45.72
CA THR A 69 -5.24 -0.96 46.41
C THR A 69 -4.47 -1.25 47.70
N ALA A 70 -3.15 -1.05 47.71
CA ALA A 70 -2.31 -1.26 48.89
C ALA A 70 -2.59 -0.24 50.02
N GLY A 71 -3.16 0.91 49.70
CA GLY A 71 -3.56 1.94 50.66
C GLY A 71 -2.37 2.55 51.41
N THR A 72 -2.63 3.44 52.37
CA THR A 72 -1.58 4.25 53.03
C THR A 72 -1.19 3.75 54.43
N THR A 73 -1.86 2.71 54.94
CA THR A 73 -1.60 2.17 56.29
C THR A 73 -0.76 0.90 56.22
N ARG A 74 0.03 0.63 57.27
CA ARG A 74 0.80 -0.62 57.36
C ARG A 74 -0.09 -1.86 57.26
N ALA A 75 -1.26 -1.84 57.92
CA ALA A 75 -2.21 -2.96 57.89
C ALA A 75 -2.78 -3.21 56.48
N SER A 76 -3.09 -2.15 55.71
CA SER A 76 -3.56 -2.31 54.33
C SER A 76 -2.46 -2.81 53.39
N GLN A 77 -1.22 -2.38 53.61
CA GLN A 77 -0.05 -2.83 52.85
C GLN A 77 0.27 -4.31 53.12
N GLU A 78 0.18 -4.76 54.38
CA GLU A 78 0.36 -6.17 54.74
C GLU A 78 -0.78 -7.05 54.18
N ALA A 79 -2.02 -6.56 54.21
CA ALA A 79 -3.15 -7.24 53.58
C ALA A 79 -2.98 -7.35 52.05
N PHE A 80 -2.50 -6.28 51.40
CA PHE A 80 -2.16 -6.30 49.98
C PHE A 80 -1.04 -7.27 49.66
N ALA A 81 0.01 -7.34 50.49
CA ALA A 81 1.09 -8.30 50.31
C ALA A 81 0.57 -9.75 50.40
N ILE A 82 -0.27 -10.06 51.39
CA ILE A 82 -0.92 -11.38 51.51
C ILE A 82 -1.75 -11.68 50.25
N GLN A 83 -2.56 -10.72 49.79
CA GLN A 83 -3.36 -10.85 48.57
C GLN A 83 -2.48 -11.09 47.34
N PHE A 84 -1.38 -10.34 47.18
CA PHE A 84 -0.44 -10.49 46.07
C PHE A 84 0.15 -11.90 46.01
N GLY A 85 0.49 -12.47 47.17
CA GLY A 85 1.02 -13.83 47.28
C GLY A 85 0.04 -14.94 46.89
N THR A 86 -1.28 -14.68 46.88
CA THR A 86 -2.29 -15.70 46.52
C THR A 86 -2.16 -16.17 45.06
N GLY A 87 -1.62 -15.31 44.17
CA GLY A 87 -1.34 -15.67 42.78
C GLY A 87 -0.33 -16.83 42.62
N TYR A 88 0.41 -17.15 43.69
CA TYR A 88 1.44 -18.19 43.70
C TYR A 88 1.07 -19.40 44.57
N ALA A 89 -0.20 -19.54 44.96
CA ALA A 89 -0.66 -20.60 45.86
C ALA A 89 -0.37 -22.03 45.36
N ASN A 90 -0.29 -22.20 44.03
CA ASN A 90 -0.02 -23.48 43.35
C ASN A 90 1.45 -23.92 43.41
N GLN A 91 2.38 -23.06 43.84
CA GLN A 91 3.78 -23.43 43.99
C GLN A 91 4.04 -24.16 45.32
N THR A 92 5.07 -25.01 45.34
CA THR A 92 5.60 -25.62 46.57
C THR A 92 6.42 -24.60 47.38
N SER A 93 6.60 -24.83 48.68
CA SER A 93 7.44 -23.95 49.52
C SER A 93 8.88 -23.85 49.00
N ALA A 94 9.40 -24.92 48.40
CA ALA A 94 10.73 -24.94 47.81
C ALA A 94 10.80 -24.08 46.53
N GLN A 95 9.80 -24.17 45.66
CA GLN A 95 9.70 -23.32 44.46
C GLN A 95 9.57 -21.84 44.83
N LEU A 96 8.75 -21.52 45.85
CA LEU A 96 8.61 -20.16 46.35
C LEU A 96 9.91 -19.63 46.96
N SER A 97 10.59 -20.45 47.74
CA SER A 97 11.90 -20.11 48.31
C SER A 97 12.92 -19.78 47.21
N ASN A 98 13.03 -20.66 46.20
CA ASN A 98 13.91 -20.45 45.06
C ASN A 98 13.55 -19.17 44.28
N LEU A 99 12.27 -18.96 43.96
CA LEU A 99 11.77 -17.79 43.23
C LEU A 99 12.14 -16.49 43.95
N LEU A 100 11.82 -16.38 45.23
CA LEU A 100 12.08 -15.17 46.01
C LEU A 100 13.59 -14.92 46.10
N LEU A 101 14.39 -15.91 46.50
CA LEU A 101 15.82 -15.72 46.66
C LEU A 101 16.55 -15.44 45.32
N LYS A 102 16.05 -16.00 44.22
CA LYS A 102 16.54 -15.71 42.87
C LYS A 102 16.31 -14.24 42.54
N ASN A 103 15.08 -13.76 42.68
CA ASN A 103 14.71 -12.40 42.28
C ASN A 103 15.26 -11.34 43.25
N LEU A 104 15.49 -11.69 44.51
CA LEU A 104 16.24 -10.87 45.47
C LEU A 104 17.76 -10.88 45.21
N GLY A 105 18.26 -11.67 44.24
CA GLY A 105 19.67 -11.69 43.87
C GLY A 105 20.61 -12.33 44.91
N VAL A 106 20.07 -13.17 45.80
CA VAL A 106 20.82 -13.80 46.90
C VAL A 106 21.15 -15.28 46.64
N LEU A 107 20.81 -15.78 45.44
CA LEU A 107 21.28 -17.08 44.95
C LEU A 107 22.61 -16.97 44.19
N PRO A 108 23.44 -18.05 44.19
CA PRO A 108 23.20 -19.34 44.82
C PRO A 108 23.52 -19.35 46.33
N ASN A 109 22.55 -19.76 47.17
CA ASN A 109 22.76 -19.98 48.60
C ASN A 109 21.85 -21.11 49.13
N ALA A 110 22.31 -22.36 49.00
CA ALA A 110 21.54 -23.55 49.36
C ALA A 110 21.13 -23.60 50.85
N GLY A 111 21.92 -23.00 51.74
CA GLY A 111 21.59 -22.91 53.16
C GLY A 111 20.41 -21.98 53.44
N LEU A 112 20.40 -20.81 52.77
CA LEU A 112 19.31 -19.84 52.86
C LEU A 112 18.04 -20.36 52.16
N GLU A 113 18.18 -21.04 51.04
CA GLU A 113 17.08 -21.66 50.29
C GLU A 113 16.36 -22.74 51.10
N ALA A 114 17.11 -23.60 51.78
CA ALA A 114 16.52 -24.59 52.70
C ALA A 114 15.82 -23.91 53.90
N ALA A 115 16.47 -22.92 54.51
CA ALA A 115 15.91 -22.21 55.67
C ALA A 115 14.61 -21.46 55.33
N LEU A 116 14.55 -20.80 54.17
CA LEU A 116 13.35 -20.11 53.72
C LEU A 116 12.24 -21.10 53.33
N THR A 117 12.58 -22.26 52.76
CA THR A 117 11.62 -23.34 52.48
C THR A 117 10.92 -23.82 53.74
N ASP A 118 11.70 -24.07 54.80
CA ASP A 118 11.17 -24.49 56.11
C ASP A 118 10.29 -23.39 56.72
N TYR A 119 10.73 -22.13 56.62
CA TYR A 119 9.99 -20.97 57.14
C TYR A 119 8.65 -20.76 56.43
N ILE A 120 8.61 -20.80 55.09
CA ILE A 120 7.36 -20.69 54.31
C ILE A 120 6.39 -21.82 54.68
N THR A 121 6.92 -23.02 54.90
CA THR A 121 6.13 -24.19 55.31
C THR A 121 5.52 -24.00 56.70
N ALA A 122 6.30 -23.47 57.65
CA ALA A 122 5.85 -23.22 59.02
C ALA A 122 4.88 -22.02 59.14
N ALA A 123 5.15 -20.93 58.41
CA ALA A 123 4.34 -19.72 58.41
C ALA A 123 3.05 -19.84 57.57
N GLY A 124 2.98 -20.83 56.69
CA GLY A 124 1.86 -21.08 55.78
C GLY A 124 1.99 -20.31 54.46
N LYS A 125 1.76 -21.01 53.34
CA LYS A 125 1.90 -20.46 51.98
C LYS A 125 1.00 -19.25 51.70
N SER A 126 -0.11 -19.11 52.41
CA SER A 126 -0.98 -17.93 52.31
C SER A 126 -0.29 -16.64 52.74
N ASN A 127 0.78 -16.73 53.54
CA ASN A 127 1.53 -15.57 54.02
C ASN A 127 2.76 -15.25 53.17
N VAL A 128 2.99 -15.96 52.05
CA VAL A 128 4.24 -15.82 51.28
C VAL A 128 4.47 -14.41 50.74
N GLY A 129 3.42 -13.66 50.41
CA GLY A 129 3.58 -12.28 49.98
C GLY A 129 4.04 -11.35 51.11
N LEU A 130 3.60 -11.59 52.35
CA LEU A 130 4.14 -10.88 53.52
C LEU A 130 5.60 -11.25 53.78
N ILE A 131 5.96 -12.53 53.61
CA ILE A 131 7.34 -13.00 53.73
C ILE A 131 8.24 -12.35 52.67
N ALA A 132 7.79 -12.27 51.41
CA ALA A 132 8.53 -11.62 50.32
C ALA A 132 8.75 -10.13 50.59
N LEU A 133 7.71 -9.41 51.06
CA LEU A 133 7.82 -8.02 51.46
C LEU A 133 8.87 -7.84 52.57
N GLN A 134 8.81 -8.66 53.63
CA GLN A 134 9.75 -8.61 54.74
C GLN A 134 11.18 -8.92 54.30
N LEU A 135 11.39 -9.90 53.42
CA LEU A 135 12.71 -10.23 52.89
C LEU A 135 13.30 -9.09 52.05
N GLY A 136 12.49 -8.47 51.18
CA GLY A 136 12.89 -7.32 50.40
C GLY A 136 13.25 -6.12 51.29
N GLU A 137 12.43 -5.84 52.31
CA GLU A 137 12.71 -4.81 53.33
C GLU A 137 14.00 -5.11 54.10
N ILE A 138 14.23 -6.35 54.53
CA ILE A 138 15.46 -6.74 55.24
C ILE A 138 16.68 -6.53 54.34
N LEU A 139 16.65 -7.06 53.12
CA LEU A 139 17.77 -6.99 52.19
C LEU A 139 18.14 -5.55 51.87
N SER A 140 17.15 -4.67 51.70
CA SER A 140 17.35 -3.23 51.46
C SER A 140 18.16 -2.52 52.57
N ASN A 141 18.28 -3.09 53.77
CA ASN A 141 19.00 -2.51 54.89
C ASN A 141 20.40 -3.09 55.12
N LEU A 142 20.86 -4.00 54.24
CA LEU A 142 22.11 -4.72 54.42
C LEU A 142 23.27 -4.18 53.58
N GLU A 143 23.18 -2.99 52.96
CA GLU A 143 24.26 -2.42 52.12
C GLU A 143 25.60 -2.27 52.86
N GLY A 144 25.56 -2.07 54.19
CA GLY A 144 26.74 -1.99 55.06
C GLY A 144 27.10 -3.28 55.79
N ASP A 145 26.45 -4.40 55.45
CA ASP A 145 26.66 -5.68 56.13
C ASP A 145 28.05 -6.28 55.82
N THR A 146 28.64 -6.93 56.83
CA THR A 146 29.94 -7.60 56.70
C THR A 146 29.81 -9.12 56.54
N ASN A 147 28.60 -9.66 56.59
CA ASN A 147 28.30 -11.10 56.53
C ASN A 147 27.95 -11.59 55.10
N GLY A 148 28.31 -10.81 54.06
CA GLY A 148 28.23 -11.25 52.66
C GLY A 148 26.99 -10.81 51.88
N PHE A 149 26.03 -10.10 52.49
CA PHE A 149 24.83 -9.62 51.79
C PHE A 149 24.95 -8.19 51.24
N ALA A 150 26.00 -7.44 51.58
CA ALA A 150 26.16 -6.04 51.14
C ALA A 150 26.09 -5.84 49.63
N ALA A 151 26.73 -6.70 48.84
CA ALA A 151 26.68 -6.60 47.38
C ALA A 151 25.27 -6.86 46.83
N ALA A 152 24.56 -7.86 47.37
CA ALA A 152 23.19 -8.18 46.98
C ALA A 152 22.21 -7.07 47.41
N ALA A 153 22.42 -6.47 48.59
CA ALA A 153 21.63 -5.35 49.09
C ALA A 153 21.76 -4.10 48.21
N VAL A 154 22.99 -3.76 47.80
CA VAL A 154 23.25 -2.63 46.88
C VAL A 154 22.58 -2.88 45.53
N ALA A 155 22.71 -4.10 44.99
CA ALA A 155 22.05 -4.47 43.73
C ALA A 155 20.52 -4.41 43.84
N TRP A 156 19.96 -4.98 44.90
CA TRP A 156 18.52 -4.97 45.17
C TRP A 156 17.95 -3.56 45.28
N ASN A 157 18.63 -2.66 46.00
CA ASN A 157 18.18 -1.26 46.13
C ASN A 157 18.26 -0.48 44.80
N ALA A 158 19.27 -0.76 43.97
CA ALA A 158 19.36 -0.19 42.63
C ALA A 158 18.21 -0.68 41.72
N GLU A 159 17.88 -1.97 41.78
CA GLU A 159 16.79 -2.60 41.02
C GLU A 159 15.42 -2.07 41.44
N VAL A 160 15.16 -1.99 42.75
CA VAL A 160 13.92 -1.43 43.30
C VAL A 160 13.74 0.04 42.89
N THR A 161 14.81 0.82 42.91
CA THR A 161 14.80 2.21 42.44
C THR A 161 14.50 2.31 40.94
N ALA A 162 15.19 1.52 40.12
CA ALA A 162 15.00 1.53 38.67
C ALA A 162 13.57 1.15 38.30
N ALA A 163 13.02 0.14 38.97
CA ALA A 163 11.66 -0.32 38.76
C ALA A 163 10.61 0.74 39.11
N TYR A 164 10.79 1.43 40.24
CA TYR A 164 9.91 2.55 40.58
C TYR A 164 10.01 3.70 39.57
N ASN A 165 11.22 4.09 39.16
CA ASN A 165 11.42 5.18 38.18
C ASN A 165 10.75 4.85 36.84
N TYR A 166 10.78 3.58 36.43
CA TYR A 166 10.05 3.14 35.26
C TYR A 166 8.53 3.18 35.47
N SER A 167 8.03 2.51 36.51
CA SER A 167 6.59 2.36 36.75
C SER A 167 5.88 3.66 37.13
N SER A 168 6.61 4.65 37.66
CA SER A 168 6.07 5.98 37.98
C SER A 168 5.95 6.91 36.78
N ASN A 169 6.59 6.61 35.65
CA ASN A 169 6.57 7.44 34.44
C ASN A 169 5.30 7.19 33.60
N PRO A 170 4.42 8.19 33.38
CA PRO A 170 3.21 8.05 32.57
C PRO A 170 3.42 7.64 31.10
N ALA A 171 4.62 7.86 30.56
CA ALA A 171 4.95 7.46 29.19
C ALA A 171 5.10 5.94 29.02
N ASN A 172 5.32 5.20 30.11
CA ASN A 172 5.50 3.76 30.09
C ASN A 172 4.15 3.04 30.19
N THR A 173 3.60 2.70 29.02
CA THR A 173 2.31 2.01 28.87
C THR A 173 2.43 0.48 28.91
N THR A 174 3.65 -0.05 28.89
CA THR A 174 3.98 -1.48 29.02
C THR A 174 4.92 -1.70 30.20
N PRO A 175 5.04 -2.91 30.76
CA PRO A 175 5.99 -3.21 31.84
C PRO A 175 7.48 -3.15 31.41
N SER A 176 8.37 -2.74 32.31
CA SER A 176 9.83 -2.83 32.15
C SER A 176 10.33 -4.22 32.47
N GLY A 177 11.23 -4.69 31.61
CA GLY A 177 11.49 -6.11 31.46
C GLY A 177 10.39 -6.70 30.59
N SER A 178 10.63 -6.75 29.28
CA SER A 178 10.05 -7.84 28.50
C SER A 178 10.53 -9.13 29.16
N ASN A 179 9.73 -9.71 30.07
CA ASN A 179 9.57 -11.15 29.96
C ASN A 179 8.98 -11.31 28.56
N SER A 180 9.85 -11.56 27.58
CA SER A 180 9.41 -12.28 26.40
C SER A 180 8.73 -13.50 26.98
N GLY A 181 7.40 -13.59 26.89
CA GLY A 181 6.73 -14.80 27.33
C GLY A 181 7.38 -15.99 26.64
N THR A 182 7.24 -17.12 27.28
CA THR A 182 7.87 -18.35 26.85
C THR A 182 7.20 -18.88 25.60
N ASN A 183 8.03 -19.44 24.70
CA ASN A 183 7.53 -20.26 23.61
C ASN A 183 7.39 -21.70 24.12
N LEU A 184 6.16 -22.17 24.24
CA LEU A 184 5.83 -23.51 24.74
C LEU A 184 5.38 -24.39 23.58
N VAL A 185 6.19 -25.36 23.18
CA VAL A 185 5.88 -26.24 22.03
C VAL A 185 5.14 -27.48 22.52
N LEU A 186 3.99 -27.77 21.92
CA LEU A 186 3.19 -28.97 22.19
C LEU A 186 3.87 -30.24 21.66
N THR A 187 3.50 -31.37 22.23
CA THR A 187 3.95 -32.69 21.79
C THR A 187 2.84 -33.38 21.00
N ALA A 188 3.10 -34.57 20.45
CA ALA A 188 2.03 -35.37 19.82
C ALA A 188 1.16 -36.14 20.84
N GLY A 189 1.43 -35.96 22.14
CA GLY A 189 0.69 -36.60 23.24
C GLY A 189 -0.50 -35.77 23.70
N VAL A 190 -1.02 -36.12 24.89
CA VAL A 190 -1.96 -35.23 25.62
C VAL A 190 -1.13 -34.31 26.49
N ASP A 191 -1.24 -33.01 26.25
CA ASP A 191 -0.43 -32.01 26.92
C ASP A 191 -1.22 -31.28 28.03
N LEU A 192 -0.52 -30.98 29.13
CA LEU A 192 -0.96 -30.05 30.16
C LEU A 192 0.00 -28.86 30.17
N VAL A 193 -0.42 -27.75 29.59
CA VAL A 193 0.40 -26.56 29.42
C VAL A 193 -0.16 -25.41 30.26
N ASN A 194 0.71 -24.86 31.09
CA ASN A 194 0.45 -23.64 31.84
C ASN A 194 1.52 -22.61 31.47
N GLY A 195 1.10 -21.48 30.93
CA GLY A 195 1.97 -20.33 30.72
C GLY A 195 2.26 -19.59 32.03
N THR A 196 2.97 -18.50 31.87
CA THR A 196 3.60 -17.68 32.89
C THR A 196 2.71 -16.49 33.25
N SER A 197 3.31 -15.39 33.69
CA SER A 197 2.61 -14.13 33.96
C SER A 197 2.93 -13.06 32.92
N ALA A 198 3.47 -13.45 31.78
CA ALA A 198 3.86 -12.59 30.67
C ALA A 198 3.23 -13.11 29.37
N ASP A 199 3.31 -12.35 28.28
CA ASP A 199 2.67 -12.68 26.99
C ASP A 199 3.31 -13.92 26.34
N ASP A 200 2.78 -15.12 26.63
CA ASP A 200 3.31 -16.41 26.19
C ASP A 200 2.84 -16.79 24.79
N THR A 201 3.64 -17.62 24.09
CA THR A 201 3.24 -18.22 22.81
C THR A 201 3.29 -19.74 22.91
N ILE A 202 2.13 -20.38 22.91
CA ILE A 202 2.00 -21.83 22.84
C ILE A 202 2.00 -22.22 21.35
N ILE A 203 2.91 -23.08 20.93
CA ILE A 203 3.12 -23.46 19.53
C ILE A 203 2.67 -24.91 19.32
N ALA A 204 1.74 -25.11 18.38
CA ALA A 204 1.37 -26.41 17.86
C ALA A 204 1.80 -26.54 16.40
N ASP A 205 2.81 -27.36 16.15
CA ASP A 205 3.19 -27.73 14.78
C ASP A 205 2.40 -28.96 14.32
N ASN A 206 1.29 -28.69 13.64
CA ASN A 206 0.42 -29.69 13.05
C ASN A 206 0.79 -29.99 11.59
N THR A 207 1.93 -29.54 11.07
CA THR A 207 2.31 -29.81 9.67
C THR A 207 2.72 -31.26 9.42
N GLY A 208 3.11 -31.98 10.47
CA GLY A 208 3.50 -33.39 10.41
C GLY A 208 2.31 -34.35 10.21
N ALA A 209 2.65 -35.64 10.01
CA ALA A 209 1.67 -36.72 9.91
C ALA A 209 0.93 -36.96 11.23
N THR A 210 1.61 -36.77 12.37
CA THR A 210 1.02 -36.77 13.71
C THR A 210 0.82 -35.33 14.16
N LYS A 211 -0.42 -34.96 14.49
CA LYS A 211 -0.77 -33.61 14.94
C LYS A 211 -0.37 -33.43 16.41
N GLN A 212 0.15 -32.25 16.76
CA GLN A 212 0.53 -31.87 18.11
C GLN A 212 -0.65 -31.30 18.92
N LEU A 213 -1.59 -30.61 18.26
CA LEU A 213 -2.80 -30.13 18.93
C LEU A 213 -3.94 -31.12 18.78
N THR A 214 -4.51 -31.53 19.91
CA THR A 214 -5.67 -32.42 20.00
C THR A 214 -6.73 -31.86 20.93
N ALA A 215 -7.95 -32.36 20.83
CA ALA A 215 -9.05 -31.93 21.69
C ALA A 215 -8.89 -32.36 23.16
N ALA A 216 -7.92 -33.23 23.47
CA ALA A 216 -7.65 -33.70 24.82
C ALA A 216 -6.68 -32.79 25.60
N ASP A 217 -6.01 -31.86 24.92
CA ASP A 217 -5.01 -30.99 25.54
C ASP A 217 -5.66 -29.97 26.46
N GLN A 218 -4.98 -29.69 27.58
CA GLN A 218 -5.38 -28.69 28.56
C GLN A 218 -4.39 -27.54 28.50
N ILE A 219 -4.82 -26.43 27.90
CA ILE A 219 -3.97 -25.28 27.63
C ILE A 219 -4.49 -24.08 28.43
N ASN A 220 -3.59 -23.53 29.24
CA ASN A 220 -3.79 -22.30 30.00
C ASN A 220 -2.63 -21.33 29.73
N GLY A 221 -2.89 -20.12 29.22
CA GLY A 221 -1.83 -19.14 28.96
C GLY A 221 -1.30 -18.44 30.21
N GLY A 222 -2.07 -18.40 31.30
CA GLY A 222 -1.65 -17.74 32.54
C GLY A 222 -2.13 -16.30 32.64
N LEU A 223 -1.24 -15.35 32.96
CA LEU A 223 -1.53 -13.91 32.91
C LEU A 223 -0.73 -13.31 31.76
N GLY A 224 -1.28 -12.31 31.09
CA GLY A 224 -0.64 -11.70 29.92
C GLY A 224 -1.64 -11.66 28.77
N ASN A 225 -1.16 -11.33 27.57
CA ASN A 225 -1.86 -11.57 26.32
C ASN A 225 -1.21 -12.77 25.63
N ASP A 226 -1.83 -13.93 25.80
CA ASP A 226 -1.24 -15.20 25.39
C ASP A 226 -1.75 -15.63 24.01
N THR A 227 -0.87 -16.24 23.24
CA THR A 227 -1.15 -16.70 21.87
C THR A 227 -1.02 -18.21 21.75
N LEU A 228 -2.07 -18.88 21.28
CA LEU A 228 -1.96 -20.24 20.74
C LEU A 228 -1.69 -20.14 19.23
N LYS A 229 -0.48 -20.50 18.81
CA LYS A 229 -0.03 -20.50 17.42
C LYS A 229 -0.03 -21.90 16.80
N ILE A 230 -0.80 -22.09 15.75
CA ILE A 230 -1.07 -23.38 15.10
C ILE A 230 -0.52 -23.34 13.67
N PHE A 231 0.43 -24.21 13.34
CA PHE A 231 0.96 -24.38 11.99
C PHE A 231 0.29 -25.58 11.32
N LEU A 232 -0.27 -25.38 10.13
CA LEU A 232 -0.98 -26.41 9.36
C LEU A 232 -0.29 -26.67 8.03
N ALA A 233 -0.24 -27.93 7.60
CA ALA A 233 0.16 -28.27 6.24
C ALA A 233 -0.94 -27.84 5.26
N ALA A 234 -0.58 -27.60 4.00
CA ALA A 234 -1.52 -27.07 2.98
C ALA A 234 -2.82 -27.88 2.80
N ALA A 235 -2.80 -29.19 3.06
CA ALA A 235 -3.95 -30.07 2.93
C ALA A 235 -4.81 -30.18 4.21
N ASP A 236 -4.35 -29.64 5.34
CA ASP A 236 -5.07 -29.74 6.61
C ASP A 236 -6.28 -28.80 6.61
N THR A 237 -7.46 -29.35 6.93
CA THR A 237 -8.73 -28.59 6.91
C THR A 237 -9.25 -28.22 8.30
N ALA A 238 -8.56 -28.64 9.37
CA ALA A 238 -8.97 -28.44 10.76
C ALA A 238 -7.75 -28.30 11.69
N THR A 239 -7.94 -27.62 12.82
CA THR A 239 -6.87 -27.37 13.81
C THR A 239 -6.74 -28.44 14.89
N GLY A 240 -7.81 -29.17 15.18
CA GLY A 240 -7.84 -30.11 16.31
C GLY A 240 -7.93 -29.46 17.70
N GLN A 241 -8.24 -28.16 17.79
CA GLN A 241 -8.19 -27.45 19.07
C GLN A 241 -9.22 -27.94 20.11
N PRO A 242 -8.90 -27.84 21.41
CA PRO A 242 -9.87 -27.96 22.49
C PRO A 242 -11.00 -26.93 22.39
N SER A 243 -12.22 -27.31 22.75
CA SER A 243 -13.38 -26.41 22.73
C SER A 243 -13.29 -25.25 23.73
N THR A 244 -12.44 -25.39 24.75
CA THR A 244 -12.21 -24.41 25.81
C THR A 244 -10.72 -24.16 25.95
N LEU A 245 -10.30 -22.90 25.87
CA LEU A 245 -8.95 -22.46 26.22
C LEU A 245 -9.08 -21.56 27.46
N THR A 246 -8.11 -21.64 28.37
CA THR A 246 -8.10 -20.80 29.58
C THR A 246 -7.01 -19.74 29.41
N SER A 247 -7.32 -18.47 29.66
CA SER A 247 -6.37 -17.36 29.52
C SER A 247 -5.56 -17.42 28.22
N ILE A 248 -6.23 -17.55 27.07
CA ILE A 248 -5.60 -17.42 25.76
C ILE A 248 -6.38 -16.34 25.03
N GLU A 249 -5.72 -15.22 24.74
CA GLU A 249 -6.36 -14.06 24.14
C GLU A 249 -6.40 -14.17 22.61
N GLU A 250 -5.37 -14.74 21.99
CA GLU A 250 -5.26 -14.91 20.54
C GLU A 250 -5.07 -16.38 20.13
N VAL A 251 -5.88 -16.82 19.17
CA VAL A 251 -5.57 -18.04 18.39
C VAL A 251 -5.05 -17.60 17.03
N TYR A 252 -3.81 -17.95 16.74
CA TYR A 252 -3.12 -17.65 15.48
C TYR A 252 -2.96 -18.93 14.66
N ILE A 253 -3.57 -19.00 13.49
CA ILE A 253 -3.48 -20.16 12.60
C ILE A 253 -2.73 -19.76 11.34
N THR A 254 -1.75 -20.55 10.93
CA THR A 254 -1.02 -20.34 9.69
C THR A 254 -0.98 -21.58 8.81
N GLY A 255 -1.15 -21.37 7.49
CA GLY A 255 -1.31 -22.45 6.51
C GLY A 255 -2.68 -23.11 6.57
N GLY A 256 -2.79 -24.31 5.97
CA GLY A 256 -4.02 -25.10 5.92
C GLY A 256 -5.07 -24.62 4.91
N ALA A 257 -5.95 -25.53 4.51
CA ALA A 257 -7.16 -25.29 3.72
C ALA A 257 -8.39 -25.30 4.65
N ILE A 258 -8.42 -24.39 5.62
CA ILE A 258 -9.40 -24.39 6.71
C ILE A 258 -10.80 -24.12 6.16
N THR A 259 -11.69 -25.10 6.26
CA THR A 259 -13.08 -24.95 5.80
C THR A 259 -14.02 -24.50 6.93
N ALA A 260 -13.66 -24.80 8.18
CA ALA A 260 -14.44 -24.39 9.33
C ALA A 260 -13.56 -24.21 10.58
N TYR A 261 -13.88 -23.19 11.38
CA TYR A 261 -13.27 -22.97 12.69
C TYR A 261 -14.32 -22.40 13.64
N THR A 262 -14.32 -22.84 14.90
CA THR A 262 -15.15 -22.24 15.96
C THR A 262 -14.22 -21.73 17.05
N ALA A 263 -14.29 -20.43 17.35
CA ALA A 263 -13.46 -19.81 18.37
C ALA A 263 -13.72 -20.44 19.74
N ALA A 264 -12.63 -20.77 20.44
CA ALA A 264 -12.72 -21.28 21.80
C ALA A 264 -13.25 -20.18 22.73
N THR A 265 -14.02 -20.59 23.73
CA THR A 265 -14.45 -19.70 24.81
C THR A 265 -13.24 -19.12 25.54
N GLY A 266 -13.26 -17.84 25.88
CA GLY A 266 -12.17 -17.15 26.57
C GLY A 266 -11.23 -16.37 25.64
N THR A 267 -11.27 -16.62 24.34
CA THR A 267 -10.47 -15.89 23.34
C THR A 267 -11.06 -14.53 23.00
N THR A 268 -10.20 -13.61 22.57
CA THR A 268 -10.59 -12.25 22.14
C THR A 268 -10.30 -12.01 20.66
N LYS A 269 -9.36 -12.77 20.06
CA LYS A 269 -8.92 -12.60 18.68
C LYS A 269 -8.63 -13.93 18.00
N LEU A 270 -9.01 -14.02 16.73
CA LEU A 270 -8.64 -15.07 15.80
C LEU A 270 -7.80 -14.47 14.67
N THR A 271 -6.63 -15.02 14.40
CA THR A 271 -5.80 -14.65 13.23
C THR A 271 -5.67 -15.85 12.31
N ILE A 272 -5.97 -15.65 11.02
CA ILE A 272 -5.77 -16.62 9.95
C ILE A 272 -4.75 -16.04 8.98
N ASP A 273 -3.56 -16.64 8.91
CA ASP A 273 -2.43 -16.13 8.15
C ASP A 273 -1.94 -17.11 7.07
N ALA A 274 -1.84 -16.62 5.84
CA ALA A 274 -1.42 -17.38 4.66
C ALA A 274 -2.15 -18.74 4.50
N PRO A 275 -3.50 -18.81 4.63
CA PRO A 275 -4.21 -20.04 4.36
C PRO A 275 -4.22 -20.37 2.86
N VAL A 276 -4.53 -21.61 2.53
CA VAL A 276 -4.91 -22.01 1.16
C VAL A 276 -6.35 -21.58 0.92
N VAL A 277 -6.55 -20.53 0.10
CA VAL A 277 -7.87 -19.92 -0.16
C VAL A 277 -8.42 -20.36 -1.51
N ASN A 278 -8.92 -21.59 -1.59
CA ASN A 278 -9.49 -22.19 -2.81
C ASN A 278 -10.90 -22.78 -2.63
N THR A 279 -11.42 -22.85 -1.40
CA THR A 279 -12.77 -23.31 -1.06
C THR A 279 -13.39 -22.40 -0.01
N ALA A 280 -14.71 -22.47 0.16
CA ALA A 280 -15.41 -21.65 1.15
C ALA A 280 -14.99 -22.03 2.58
N ALA A 281 -14.91 -21.01 3.45
CA ALA A 281 -14.53 -21.16 4.85
C ALA A 281 -15.54 -20.48 5.77
N THR A 282 -15.84 -21.07 6.93
CA THR A 282 -16.70 -20.47 7.96
C THR A 282 -15.98 -20.38 9.30
N TYR A 283 -15.83 -19.18 9.82
CA TYR A 283 -15.24 -18.89 11.12
C TYR A 283 -16.31 -18.41 12.08
N THR A 284 -16.70 -19.26 13.03
CA THR A 284 -17.74 -18.97 14.03
C THR A 284 -17.11 -18.30 15.24
N VAL A 285 -17.50 -17.06 15.53
CA VAL A 285 -17.01 -16.24 16.63
C VAL A 285 -18.16 -15.77 17.54
N ASN A 286 -17.84 -15.48 18.79
CA ASN A 286 -18.74 -14.92 19.79
C ASN A 286 -18.31 -13.49 20.16
N GLY A 287 -18.12 -12.64 19.15
CA GLY A 287 -17.65 -11.26 19.31
C GLY A 287 -16.12 -11.07 19.27
N GLN A 288 -15.35 -12.14 19.05
CA GLN A 288 -13.90 -12.05 18.86
C GLN A 288 -13.56 -11.23 17.62
N ALA A 289 -12.48 -10.45 17.66
CA ALA A 289 -11.91 -9.83 16.46
C ALA A 289 -11.32 -10.91 15.54
N VAL A 290 -11.41 -10.71 14.22
CA VAL A 290 -10.84 -11.65 13.24
C VAL A 290 -9.79 -10.92 12.40
N SER A 291 -8.64 -11.53 12.16
CA SER A 291 -7.60 -11.01 11.27
C SER A 291 -7.38 -11.98 10.11
N LEU A 292 -7.55 -11.50 8.89
CA LEU A 292 -7.29 -12.25 7.66
C LEU A 292 -6.02 -11.70 7.01
N ASN A 293 -4.91 -12.42 7.17
CA ASN A 293 -3.58 -11.98 6.77
C ASN A 293 -3.08 -12.82 5.58
N ASN A 294 -2.61 -12.16 4.52
CA ASN A 294 -2.02 -12.80 3.35
C ASN A 294 -2.95 -13.82 2.67
N HIS A 295 -4.24 -13.49 2.53
CA HIS A 295 -5.21 -14.35 1.85
C HIS A 295 -5.07 -14.17 0.33
N ALA A 296 -4.30 -15.05 -0.31
CA ALA A 296 -4.12 -15.07 -1.75
C ALA A 296 -5.16 -15.98 -2.42
N VAL A 297 -6.17 -15.37 -3.04
CA VAL A 297 -7.30 -16.10 -3.64
C VAL A 297 -6.99 -16.53 -5.06
N THR A 298 -7.09 -17.84 -5.28
CA THR A 298 -6.81 -18.50 -6.57
C THR A 298 -8.08 -18.95 -7.32
N ALA A 299 -9.23 -18.94 -6.64
CA ALA A 299 -10.55 -19.21 -7.21
C ALA A 299 -11.63 -18.42 -6.44
N ASN A 300 -12.74 -18.07 -7.09
CA ASN A 300 -13.88 -17.44 -6.42
C ASN A 300 -14.28 -18.21 -5.17
N THR A 301 -14.30 -17.54 -4.02
CA THR A 301 -14.61 -18.18 -2.74
C THR A 301 -15.19 -17.20 -1.73
N THR A 302 -15.80 -17.74 -0.68
CA THR A 302 -16.41 -16.99 0.41
C THR A 302 -15.78 -17.37 1.74
N THR A 303 -15.37 -16.36 2.50
CA THR A 303 -15.05 -16.49 3.93
C THR A 303 -16.20 -15.89 4.72
N THR A 304 -16.92 -16.74 5.45
CA THR A 304 -18.02 -16.32 6.32
C THR A 304 -17.53 -16.14 7.74
N ILE A 305 -17.73 -14.95 8.31
CA ILE A 305 -17.60 -14.70 9.74
C ILE A 305 -18.99 -14.87 10.36
N ALA A 306 -19.19 -16.01 11.02
CA ALA A 306 -20.45 -16.38 11.62
C ALA A 306 -20.51 -16.01 13.09
N ALA A 307 -21.69 -15.65 13.59
CA ALA A 307 -21.92 -15.45 15.00
C ALA A 307 -22.34 -16.77 15.67
N ALA A 308 -21.70 -17.13 16.77
CA ALA A 308 -22.14 -18.23 17.62
C ALA A 308 -23.59 -17.99 18.10
N ALA A 309 -24.35 -19.05 18.37
CA ALA A 309 -25.75 -18.92 18.82
C ALA A 309 -25.90 -18.10 20.12
N THR A 310 -24.87 -18.08 20.96
CA THR A 310 -24.80 -17.31 22.20
C THR A 310 -24.37 -15.85 22.01
N ALA A 311 -24.05 -15.43 20.78
CA ALA A 311 -23.52 -14.10 20.53
C ALA A 311 -24.52 -12.98 20.80
N THR A 312 -24.03 -11.97 21.53
CA THR A 312 -24.74 -10.74 21.85
C THR A 312 -24.07 -9.51 21.26
N ALA A 313 -22.89 -9.66 20.66
CA ALA A 313 -22.16 -8.57 20.03
C ALA A 313 -22.99 -7.93 18.90
N THR A 314 -23.04 -6.60 18.91
CA THR A 314 -23.71 -5.81 17.87
C THR A 314 -22.72 -5.21 16.87
N SER A 315 -21.42 -5.37 17.13
CA SER A 315 -20.34 -5.05 16.21
C SER A 315 -19.42 -6.26 15.98
N GLN A 316 -18.76 -6.30 14.84
CA GLN A 316 -17.75 -7.31 14.49
C GLN A 316 -16.53 -6.62 13.91
N ALA A 317 -15.36 -6.82 14.52
CA ALA A 317 -14.10 -6.32 14.01
C ALA A 317 -13.42 -7.35 13.09
N VAL A 318 -13.01 -6.92 11.90
CA VAL A 318 -12.27 -7.74 10.92
C VAL A 318 -11.08 -6.94 10.35
N ALA A 319 -9.86 -7.39 10.59
CA ALA A 319 -8.67 -6.86 9.93
C ALA A 319 -8.41 -7.61 8.62
N LEU A 320 -8.18 -6.86 7.54
CA LEU A 320 -7.93 -7.35 6.19
C LEU A 320 -6.53 -6.91 5.77
N ASN A 321 -5.57 -7.83 5.80
CA ASN A 321 -4.16 -7.53 5.67
C ASN A 321 -3.57 -8.30 4.49
N GLY A 322 -3.69 -7.75 3.28
CA GLY A 322 -3.22 -8.44 2.07
C GLY A 322 -4.20 -9.51 1.59
N VAL A 323 -5.50 -9.20 1.64
CA VAL A 323 -6.53 -10.02 1.01
C VAL A 323 -6.57 -9.66 -0.48
N THR A 324 -6.04 -10.55 -1.32
CA THR A 324 -5.80 -10.29 -2.74
C THR A 324 -6.39 -11.39 -3.60
N SER A 325 -6.81 -11.05 -4.81
CA SER A 325 -7.29 -12.01 -5.79
C SER A 325 -6.47 -11.96 -7.07
N THR A 326 -6.19 -13.14 -7.64
CA THR A 326 -5.46 -13.25 -8.91
C THR A 326 -6.45 -13.13 -10.07
N GLY A 327 -6.18 -12.25 -11.03
CA GLY A 327 -7.04 -12.08 -12.22
C GLY A 327 -8.45 -11.61 -11.88
N ALA A 328 -9.46 -12.27 -12.45
CA ALA A 328 -10.87 -11.95 -12.25
C ALA A 328 -11.50 -12.61 -11.00
N ASN A 329 -10.69 -13.29 -10.18
CA ASN A 329 -11.20 -13.98 -9.00
C ASN A 329 -11.72 -12.99 -7.94
N VAL A 330 -12.68 -13.44 -7.14
CA VAL A 330 -13.32 -12.65 -6.09
C VAL A 330 -13.19 -13.37 -4.74
N HIS A 331 -12.68 -12.65 -3.74
CA HIS A 331 -12.80 -13.04 -2.34
C HIS A 331 -14.05 -12.39 -1.76
N THR A 332 -15.07 -13.17 -1.45
CA THR A 332 -16.26 -12.68 -0.76
C THR A 332 -16.06 -12.80 0.74
N LEU A 333 -16.12 -11.68 1.47
CA LEU A 333 -16.31 -11.66 2.91
C LEU A 333 -17.81 -11.65 3.19
N ASP A 334 -18.31 -12.63 3.94
CA ASP A 334 -19.71 -12.69 4.36
C ASP A 334 -19.83 -12.54 5.87
N ILE A 335 -20.74 -11.67 6.31
CA ILE A 335 -21.09 -11.52 7.73
C ILE A 335 -22.48 -12.11 7.96
N SER A 336 -22.55 -13.23 8.67
CA SER A 336 -23.81 -13.97 8.88
C SER A 336 -24.46 -13.72 10.25
N GLY A 337 -23.84 -12.90 11.10
CA GLY A 337 -24.33 -12.60 12.44
C GLY A 337 -25.60 -11.74 12.42
N THR A 338 -26.73 -12.29 12.87
CA THR A 338 -28.05 -11.63 12.82
C THR A 338 -28.25 -10.46 13.79
N LYS A 339 -27.28 -10.20 14.67
CA LYS A 339 -27.26 -9.05 15.59
C LYS A 339 -26.19 -8.02 15.27
N VAL A 340 -25.28 -8.34 14.34
CA VAL A 340 -24.13 -7.50 14.01
C VAL A 340 -24.61 -6.34 13.14
N ALA A 341 -24.91 -5.21 13.77
CA ALA A 341 -25.34 -3.99 13.10
C ALA A 341 -24.17 -3.19 12.51
N THR A 342 -22.98 -3.31 13.11
CA THR A 342 -21.76 -2.60 12.72
C THR A 342 -20.66 -3.57 12.32
N LEU A 343 -20.07 -3.39 11.15
CA LEU A 343 -18.86 -4.08 10.71
C LEU A 343 -17.69 -3.09 10.76
N ASP A 344 -16.67 -3.40 11.57
CA ASP A 344 -15.47 -2.58 11.71
C ASP A 344 -14.32 -3.26 10.92
N LEU A 345 -13.99 -2.70 9.75
CA LEU A 345 -12.87 -3.16 8.94
C LEU A 345 -11.60 -2.35 9.21
N SER A 346 -10.44 -3.03 9.16
CA SER A 346 -9.14 -2.34 9.20
C SER A 346 -8.14 -2.91 8.20
N THR A 347 -7.31 -2.05 7.62
CA THR A 347 -6.27 -2.40 6.64
C THR A 347 -4.94 -1.75 7.03
N ASN A 348 -4.04 -2.47 7.71
CA ASN A 348 -2.86 -1.86 8.37
C ASN A 348 -1.51 -2.29 7.78
N THR A 349 -1.43 -3.44 7.12
CA THR A 349 -0.13 -4.00 6.67
C THR A 349 -0.02 -4.08 5.16
N ALA A 350 -1.11 -4.40 4.47
CA ALA A 350 -1.20 -4.42 3.02
C ALA A 350 -2.60 -4.04 2.54
N ALA A 351 -2.69 -3.55 1.29
CA ALA A 351 -3.96 -3.24 0.65
C ALA A 351 -4.79 -4.51 0.47
N SER A 352 -6.12 -4.36 0.52
CA SER A 352 -7.05 -5.49 0.47
C SER A 352 -8.20 -5.21 -0.50
N LYS A 353 -8.66 -6.25 -1.19
CA LYS A 353 -9.80 -6.20 -2.12
C LYS A 353 -10.76 -7.36 -1.82
N ILE A 354 -12.02 -7.03 -1.57
CA ILE A 354 -13.08 -8.01 -1.26
C ILE A 354 -14.39 -7.67 -1.99
N ALA A 355 -15.23 -8.67 -2.19
CA ALA A 355 -16.67 -8.47 -2.26
C ALA A 355 -17.25 -8.63 -0.84
N LEU A 356 -18.31 -7.90 -0.51
CA LEU A 356 -18.98 -8.00 0.78
C LEU A 356 -20.38 -8.60 0.61
N THR A 357 -20.76 -9.51 1.50
CA THR A 357 -22.12 -10.02 1.64
C THR A 357 -22.56 -9.91 3.10
N ASN A 358 -23.85 -9.70 3.33
CA ASN A 358 -24.46 -9.56 4.63
C ASN A 358 -25.60 -10.59 4.76
N THR A 359 -25.28 -11.89 4.74
CA THR A 359 -26.31 -12.94 4.87
C THR A 359 -27.05 -12.88 6.21
N GLY A 360 -26.43 -12.30 7.25
CA GLY A 360 -27.07 -12.05 8.54
C GLY A 360 -28.13 -10.95 8.51
N ALA A 361 -28.19 -10.17 7.42
CA ALA A 361 -29.15 -9.09 7.16
C ALA A 361 -29.21 -7.98 8.25
N ALA A 362 -28.17 -7.88 9.08
CA ALA A 362 -28.14 -6.95 10.21
C ALA A 362 -27.19 -5.76 9.99
N VAL A 363 -26.11 -5.95 9.22
CA VAL A 363 -25.10 -4.91 9.02
C VAL A 363 -25.70 -3.72 8.28
N THR A 364 -25.72 -2.57 8.96
CA THR A 364 -26.19 -1.28 8.43
C THR A 364 -25.08 -0.23 8.40
N THR A 365 -24.05 -0.40 9.24
CA THR A 365 -22.87 0.49 9.32
C THR A 365 -21.61 -0.28 9.01
N LEU A 366 -20.79 0.26 8.11
CA LEU A 366 -19.44 -0.16 7.81
C LEU A 366 -18.46 0.94 8.24
N ASN A 367 -17.63 0.67 9.24
CA ASN A 367 -16.50 1.52 9.58
C ASN A 367 -15.23 0.97 8.95
N VAL A 368 -14.36 1.83 8.43
CA VAL A 368 -13.07 1.45 7.84
C VAL A 368 -11.96 2.30 8.45
N THR A 369 -10.90 1.64 8.91
CA THR A 369 -9.72 2.26 9.52
C THR A 369 -8.42 1.70 8.94
N GLY A 370 -7.28 2.28 9.30
CA GLY A 370 -5.95 1.79 8.91
C GLY A 370 -5.28 2.65 7.85
N ASP A 371 -4.11 2.22 7.39
CA ASP A 371 -3.19 3.03 6.58
C ASP A 371 -2.90 2.41 5.19
N LYS A 372 -3.69 1.43 4.79
CA LYS A 372 -3.65 0.78 3.46
C LYS A 372 -5.00 0.84 2.78
N ALA A 373 -4.98 0.78 1.45
CA ALA A 373 -6.18 0.89 0.64
C ALA A 373 -7.12 -0.31 0.85
N LEU A 374 -8.43 -0.06 0.84
CA LEU A 374 -9.47 -1.08 0.83
C LEU A 374 -10.38 -0.91 -0.38
N THR A 375 -10.61 -1.98 -1.14
CA THR A 375 -11.60 -2.00 -2.22
C THR A 375 -12.72 -2.99 -1.89
N VAL A 376 -13.97 -2.51 -1.87
CA VAL A 376 -15.19 -3.31 -1.68
C VAL A 376 -16.03 -3.24 -2.95
N THR A 377 -16.03 -4.34 -3.73
CA THR A 377 -16.56 -4.36 -5.11
C THR A 377 -18.04 -4.72 -5.24
N ALA A 378 -18.72 -5.07 -4.14
CA ALA A 378 -20.12 -5.48 -4.16
C ALA A 378 -21.00 -4.51 -3.37
N SER A 379 -22.14 -4.14 -3.95
CA SER A 379 -23.17 -3.37 -3.26
C SER A 379 -23.90 -4.25 -2.26
N VAL A 380 -24.03 -3.74 -1.04
CA VAL A 380 -24.85 -4.33 0.02
C VAL A 380 -25.95 -3.32 0.36
N PRO A 381 -27.16 -3.41 -0.23
CA PRO A 381 -28.20 -2.39 -0.09
C PRO A 381 -28.64 -2.09 1.35
N ALA A 382 -28.44 -3.05 2.27
CA ALA A 382 -28.73 -2.88 3.69
C ALA A 382 -27.76 -1.92 4.40
N ILE A 383 -26.56 -1.72 3.88
CA ILE A 383 -25.59 -0.77 4.42
C ILE A 383 -26.06 0.64 4.08
N VAL A 384 -26.31 1.44 5.12
CA VAL A 384 -26.73 2.84 5.02
C VAL A 384 -25.64 3.81 5.44
N THR A 385 -24.55 3.34 6.03
CA THR A 385 -23.42 4.20 6.42
C THR A 385 -22.11 3.50 6.12
N VAL A 386 -21.27 4.14 5.34
CA VAL A 386 -19.86 3.80 5.15
C VAL A 386 -19.03 4.95 5.69
N ASN A 387 -18.25 4.68 6.73
CA ASN A 387 -17.42 5.66 7.43
C ASN A 387 -15.96 5.21 7.39
N ALA A 388 -15.20 5.80 6.48
CA ALA A 388 -13.77 5.59 6.28
C ALA A 388 -12.91 6.74 6.85
N ALA A 389 -13.46 7.62 7.68
CA ALA A 389 -12.73 8.77 8.25
C ALA A 389 -11.44 8.38 9.00
N GLY A 390 -11.36 7.15 9.53
CA GLY A 390 -10.18 6.62 10.20
C GLY A 390 -9.18 5.91 9.28
N ASN A 391 -9.38 5.93 7.97
CA ASN A 391 -8.50 5.31 6.98
C ASN A 391 -7.66 6.37 6.25
N SER A 392 -6.34 6.15 6.14
CA SER A 392 -5.42 7.03 5.39
C SER A 392 -4.90 6.42 4.09
N GLY A 393 -5.28 5.18 3.79
CA GLY A 393 -4.86 4.47 2.57
C GLY A 393 -5.80 4.61 1.37
N GLY A 394 -7.04 5.07 1.59
CA GLY A 394 -8.10 5.22 0.59
C GLY A 394 -9.06 4.03 0.55
N VAL A 395 -10.35 4.32 0.48
CA VAL A 395 -11.43 3.33 0.46
C VAL A 395 -12.27 3.48 -0.80
N SER A 396 -12.35 2.40 -1.59
CA SER A 396 -13.23 2.30 -2.74
C SER A 396 -14.44 1.42 -2.40
N TYR A 397 -15.64 1.97 -2.47
CA TYR A 397 -16.89 1.29 -2.15
C TYR A 397 -17.91 1.39 -3.30
N ALA A 398 -18.43 0.24 -3.75
CA ALA A 398 -19.52 0.18 -4.72
C ALA A 398 -20.89 0.25 -4.03
N ALA A 399 -21.49 1.44 -3.98
CA ALA A 399 -22.82 1.63 -3.39
C ALA A 399 -23.95 1.03 -4.25
N GLY A 400 -23.77 0.95 -5.58
CA GLY A 400 -24.77 0.39 -6.48
C GLY A 400 -26.06 1.23 -6.49
N THR A 401 -27.19 0.64 -6.10
CA THR A 401 -28.48 1.33 -5.93
C THR A 401 -28.83 1.46 -4.44
N PRO A 402 -28.24 2.43 -3.72
CA PRO A 402 -28.42 2.53 -2.27
C PRO A 402 -29.81 3.04 -1.87
N GLY A 403 -30.19 2.82 -0.61
CA GLY A 403 -31.38 3.45 -0.02
C GLY A 403 -31.18 4.95 0.20
N ALA A 404 -32.28 5.70 0.30
CA ALA A 404 -32.26 7.17 0.36
C ALA A 404 -31.48 7.78 1.54
N ALA A 405 -31.29 7.01 2.62
CA ALA A 405 -30.55 7.41 3.82
C ALA A 405 -29.04 7.09 3.76
N PHE A 406 -28.54 6.52 2.66
CA PHE A 406 -27.14 6.12 2.53
C PHE A 406 -26.18 7.30 2.71
N LYS A 407 -25.10 7.08 3.46
CA LYS A 407 -24.04 8.07 3.72
C LYS A 407 -22.67 7.47 3.44
N PHE A 408 -21.80 8.29 2.88
CA PHE A 408 -20.40 7.98 2.68
C PHE A 408 -19.53 9.09 3.28
N THR A 409 -18.52 8.70 4.04
CA THR A 409 -17.50 9.60 4.58
C THR A 409 -16.15 8.97 4.33
N GLY A 410 -15.33 9.55 3.46
CA GLY A 410 -13.94 9.12 3.26
C GLY A 410 -12.99 9.67 4.34
N GLY A 411 -11.73 9.28 4.23
CA GLY A 411 -10.65 9.59 5.17
C GLY A 411 -9.57 10.46 4.54
N ALA A 412 -8.31 10.19 4.88
CA ALA A 412 -7.16 10.98 4.41
C ALA A 412 -6.51 10.43 3.13
N GLY A 413 -6.89 9.23 2.72
CA GLY A 413 -6.47 8.65 1.44
C GLY A 413 -7.38 9.12 0.30
N ASN A 414 -7.09 8.71 -0.94
CA ASN A 414 -7.99 8.97 -2.06
C ASN A 414 -9.12 7.93 -2.05
N ASP A 415 -10.32 8.38 -1.71
CA ASP A 415 -11.52 7.59 -1.55
C ASP A 415 -12.37 7.55 -2.83
N THR A 416 -13.20 6.53 -2.95
CA THR A 416 -14.13 6.40 -4.08
C THR A 416 -15.44 5.80 -3.62
N VAL A 417 -16.55 6.43 -4.01
CA VAL A 417 -17.88 5.84 -3.89
C VAL A 417 -18.53 5.80 -5.27
N SER A 418 -19.04 4.64 -5.67
CA SER A 418 -19.63 4.45 -6.99
C SER A 418 -21.10 4.03 -6.95
N PHE A 419 -21.89 4.53 -7.90
CA PHE A 419 -23.33 4.34 -7.99
C PHE A 419 -23.69 3.75 -9.34
N ALA A 420 -24.63 2.80 -9.34
CA ALA A 420 -25.26 2.32 -10.56
C ALA A 420 -26.03 3.46 -11.25
N ASP A 421 -26.43 3.26 -12.51
CA ASP A 421 -27.30 4.19 -13.25
C ASP A 421 -28.53 4.56 -12.42
N ASN A 422 -28.82 5.87 -12.33
CA ASN A 422 -29.84 6.49 -11.49
C ASN A 422 -29.66 6.32 -9.97
N GLY A 423 -28.56 5.73 -9.50
CA GLY A 423 -28.31 5.42 -8.09
C GLY A 423 -28.09 6.67 -7.23
N LEU A 424 -27.50 7.72 -7.79
CA LEU A 424 -27.33 9.00 -7.10
C LEU A 424 -28.68 9.70 -6.84
N ALA A 425 -29.63 9.59 -7.79
CA ALA A 425 -30.94 10.22 -7.67
C ALA A 425 -31.74 9.74 -6.44
N LEU A 426 -31.46 8.53 -5.96
CA LEU A 426 -32.12 7.91 -4.81
C LEU A 426 -31.78 8.58 -3.48
N LEU A 427 -30.62 9.25 -3.36
CA LEU A 427 -30.21 9.92 -2.14
C LEU A 427 -31.17 11.06 -1.78
N THR A 428 -31.29 11.39 -0.50
CA THR A 428 -32.11 12.51 -0.01
C THR A 428 -31.41 13.87 -0.20
N SER A 429 -30.08 13.89 -0.09
CA SER A 429 -29.17 15.03 -0.25
C SER A 429 -27.80 14.56 -0.73
N GLY A 430 -27.14 15.36 -1.57
CA GLY A 430 -25.75 15.08 -1.94
C GLY A 430 -24.76 15.33 -0.80
N ALA A 431 -25.14 16.13 0.21
CA ALA A 431 -24.35 16.34 1.42
C ALA A 431 -24.19 15.06 2.28
N GLN A 432 -24.88 13.97 1.90
CA GLN A 432 -24.64 12.63 2.45
C GLN A 432 -23.30 12.04 2.01
N LEU A 433 -22.65 12.63 1.00
CA LEU A 433 -21.38 12.21 0.45
C LEU A 433 -20.30 13.23 0.86
N VAL A 434 -19.34 12.76 1.64
CA VAL A 434 -18.15 13.51 2.05
C VAL A 434 -16.93 12.70 1.61
N GLY A 435 -16.12 13.23 0.71
CA GLY A 435 -15.00 12.49 0.10
C GLY A 435 -13.78 12.38 1.03
N GLY A 436 -13.45 13.41 1.81
CA GLY A 436 -12.38 13.33 2.81
C GLY A 436 -11.34 14.44 2.66
N GLU A 437 -10.11 14.16 3.10
CA GLU A 437 -8.92 15.00 2.91
C GLU A 437 -8.07 14.55 1.71
N GLY A 438 -8.52 13.54 0.96
CA GLY A 438 -7.85 13.04 -0.23
C GLY A 438 -7.68 14.14 -1.28
N THR A 439 -6.76 13.90 -2.21
CA THR A 439 -6.49 14.85 -3.32
C THR A 439 -7.16 14.46 -4.62
N ASN A 440 -7.80 13.28 -4.63
CA ASN A 440 -8.45 12.69 -5.78
C ASN A 440 -9.63 11.82 -5.33
N ASP A 441 -10.42 12.33 -4.40
CA ASP A 441 -11.64 11.66 -3.94
C ASP A 441 -12.66 11.67 -5.08
N LYS A 442 -13.27 10.51 -5.33
CA LYS A 442 -14.03 10.25 -6.55
C LYS A 442 -15.47 9.82 -6.30
N ILE A 443 -16.40 10.45 -7.04
CA ILE A 443 -17.75 9.93 -7.25
C ILE A 443 -17.76 9.16 -8.58
N GLY A 444 -17.97 7.86 -8.55
CA GLY A 444 -18.11 7.03 -9.75
C GLY A 444 -19.57 6.89 -10.18
N ILE A 445 -19.87 7.18 -11.44
CA ILE A 445 -21.21 7.06 -12.02
C ILE A 445 -21.21 6.06 -13.18
N PHE A 446 -22.25 5.23 -13.24
CA PHE A 446 -22.54 4.34 -14.36
C PHE A 446 -23.71 4.86 -15.22
N ASP A 447 -24.00 6.15 -15.10
CA ASP A 447 -25.09 6.82 -15.81
C ASP A 447 -24.81 6.99 -17.30
N THR A 448 -25.84 6.76 -18.10
CA THR A 448 -25.81 7.07 -19.55
C THR A 448 -26.27 8.49 -19.87
N ALA A 449 -26.95 9.14 -18.91
CA ALA A 449 -27.30 10.55 -18.92
C ALA A 449 -27.48 11.02 -17.46
N LEU A 450 -27.00 12.22 -17.11
CA LEU A 450 -27.26 12.79 -15.80
C LEU A 450 -28.59 13.53 -15.77
N THR A 451 -29.41 13.24 -14.76
CA THR A 451 -30.61 14.01 -14.45
C THR A 451 -30.28 15.29 -13.67
N ALA A 452 -31.23 16.23 -13.62
CA ALA A 452 -31.11 17.43 -12.79
C ALA A 452 -30.97 17.10 -11.30
N THR A 453 -31.62 16.03 -10.83
CA THR A 453 -31.51 15.56 -9.45
C THR A 453 -30.09 15.09 -9.15
N GLU A 454 -29.50 14.29 -10.03
CA GLU A 454 -28.14 13.74 -9.84
C GLU A 454 -27.10 14.84 -9.90
N THR A 455 -27.21 15.74 -10.87
CA THR A 455 -26.38 16.94 -10.96
C THR A 455 -26.44 17.73 -9.65
N ALA A 456 -27.64 17.91 -9.07
CA ALA A 456 -27.80 18.55 -7.78
C ALA A 456 -27.17 17.76 -6.61
N ARG A 457 -27.18 16.42 -6.65
CA ARG A 457 -26.48 15.58 -5.66
C ARG A 457 -24.96 15.74 -5.77
N ILE A 458 -24.42 15.69 -6.98
CA ILE A 458 -22.98 15.88 -7.22
C ILE A 458 -22.53 17.25 -6.69
N ASN A 459 -23.29 18.32 -6.99
CA ASN A 459 -22.97 19.69 -6.55
C ASN A 459 -23.11 19.91 -5.04
N GLN A 460 -23.89 19.08 -4.33
CA GLN A 460 -24.05 19.14 -2.88
C GLN A 460 -22.99 18.31 -2.13
N ALA A 461 -22.30 17.40 -2.81
CA ALA A 461 -21.24 16.59 -2.21
C ALA A 461 -20.01 17.46 -1.90
N THR A 462 -19.26 17.10 -0.85
CA THR A 462 -18.11 17.88 -0.38
C THR A 462 -16.85 17.03 -0.33
N GLY A 463 -15.69 17.64 -0.61
CA GLY A 463 -14.40 16.94 -0.58
C GLY A 463 -14.25 15.87 -1.66
N PHE A 464 -14.91 16.04 -2.81
CA PHE A 464 -14.69 15.20 -3.98
C PHE A 464 -14.12 16.07 -5.10
N GLU A 465 -13.00 15.64 -5.68
CA GLU A 465 -12.32 16.37 -6.75
C GLU A 465 -12.70 15.84 -8.13
N THR A 466 -13.06 14.56 -8.21
CA THR A 466 -13.18 13.82 -9.48
C THR A 466 -14.55 13.17 -9.67
N LEU A 467 -15.11 13.32 -10.88
CA LEU A 467 -16.24 12.53 -11.36
C LEU A 467 -15.74 11.41 -12.27
N GLY A 468 -15.92 10.15 -11.85
CA GLY A 468 -15.59 8.96 -12.64
C GLY A 468 -16.74 8.56 -13.56
N LEU A 469 -16.51 8.61 -14.87
CA LEU A 469 -17.44 8.19 -15.90
C LEU A 469 -17.20 6.71 -16.21
N ASN A 470 -18.17 5.85 -15.86
CA ASN A 470 -18.06 4.40 -16.01
C ASN A 470 -19.07 3.81 -17.00
N ALA A 471 -19.80 4.67 -17.72
CA ALA A 471 -20.70 4.34 -18.81
C ALA A 471 -20.62 5.41 -19.91
N ASN A 472 -21.18 5.11 -21.09
CA ASN A 472 -21.21 6.06 -22.21
C ASN A 472 -22.06 7.27 -21.84
N LEU A 473 -21.48 8.47 -21.80
CA LEU A 473 -22.14 9.66 -21.28
C LEU A 473 -21.81 10.90 -22.12
N THR A 474 -22.81 11.76 -22.32
CA THR A 474 -22.59 13.16 -22.70
C THR A 474 -22.85 14.05 -21.49
N LEU A 475 -21.86 14.84 -21.10
CA LEU A 475 -21.85 15.68 -19.92
C LEU A 475 -21.59 17.13 -20.32
N ASP A 476 -22.46 18.04 -19.88
CA ASP A 476 -22.18 19.47 -19.87
C ASP A 476 -21.55 19.84 -18.52
N ALA A 477 -20.23 20.06 -18.51
CA ALA A 477 -19.48 20.36 -17.29
C ALA A 477 -19.88 21.68 -16.64
N SER A 478 -20.55 22.59 -17.37
CA SER A 478 -21.06 23.85 -16.78
C SER A 478 -22.16 23.62 -15.75
N THR A 479 -22.76 22.43 -15.74
CA THR A 479 -23.78 22.03 -14.75
C THR A 479 -23.17 21.64 -13.41
N LEU A 480 -21.84 21.43 -13.34
CA LEU A 480 -21.12 21.05 -12.14
C LEU A 480 -20.43 22.26 -11.48
N THR A 481 -20.58 22.42 -10.16
CA THR A 481 -20.09 23.60 -9.44
C THR A 481 -18.75 23.39 -8.73
N SER A 482 -18.45 22.16 -8.31
CA SER A 482 -17.29 21.83 -7.47
C SER A 482 -16.27 20.91 -8.15
N ILE A 483 -16.69 20.14 -9.16
CA ILE A 483 -15.85 19.15 -9.84
C ILE A 483 -15.37 19.70 -11.18
N LYS A 484 -14.06 19.57 -11.41
CA LYS A 484 -13.41 19.90 -12.69
C LYS A 484 -12.52 18.77 -13.21
N GLN A 485 -12.37 17.70 -12.44
CA GLN A 485 -11.59 16.55 -12.82
C GLN A 485 -12.52 15.41 -13.22
N PHE A 486 -12.19 14.76 -14.32
CA PHE A 486 -12.96 13.65 -14.87
C PHE A 486 -12.06 12.43 -15.00
N SER A 487 -12.64 11.23 -14.90
CA SER A 487 -11.89 10.00 -15.16
C SER A 487 -12.72 9.00 -15.94
N LEU A 488 -12.08 8.27 -16.85
CA LEU A 488 -12.63 7.13 -17.56
C LEU A 488 -11.94 5.89 -17.02
N ASP A 489 -12.64 5.15 -16.17
CA ASP A 489 -12.09 3.99 -15.45
C ASP A 489 -12.58 2.64 -16.01
N THR A 490 -13.60 2.66 -16.88
CA THR A 490 -14.14 1.47 -17.55
C THR A 490 -13.68 1.41 -19.01
N ALA A 491 -13.45 0.20 -19.52
CA ALA A 491 -13.04 -0.01 -20.91
C ALA A 491 -14.18 0.22 -21.92
N ALA A 492 -13.81 0.52 -23.16
CA ALA A 492 -14.66 0.68 -24.34
C ALA A 492 -15.70 1.81 -24.24
N LEU A 493 -15.44 2.85 -23.44
CA LEU A 493 -16.35 3.98 -23.29
C LEU A 493 -16.33 4.95 -24.48
N THR A 494 -17.49 5.56 -24.73
CA THR A 494 -17.66 6.76 -25.54
C THR A 494 -18.18 7.88 -24.65
N ALA A 495 -17.37 8.91 -24.43
CA ALA A 495 -17.73 10.05 -23.58
C ALA A 495 -17.55 11.38 -24.29
N THR A 496 -18.46 12.32 -24.03
CA THR A 496 -18.35 13.72 -24.46
C THR A 496 -18.48 14.60 -23.23
N ILE A 497 -17.50 15.47 -23.00
CA ILE A 497 -17.52 16.45 -21.91
C ILE A 497 -17.40 17.84 -22.53
N SER A 498 -18.50 18.60 -22.53
CA SER A 498 -18.55 19.95 -23.06
C SER A 498 -18.44 21.01 -21.96
N SER A 499 -18.19 22.26 -22.35
CA SER A 499 -18.16 23.42 -21.45
C SER A 499 -17.15 23.30 -20.31
N LEU A 500 -16.00 22.66 -20.54
CA LEU A 500 -14.93 22.55 -19.55
C LEU A 500 -14.48 23.94 -19.08
N ALA A 501 -14.39 24.11 -17.76
CA ALA A 501 -13.88 25.32 -17.14
C ALA A 501 -12.34 25.35 -17.14
N THR A 502 -11.74 26.52 -16.95
CA THR A 502 -10.27 26.64 -16.74
C THR A 502 -9.78 25.72 -15.61
N GLY A 503 -8.66 25.06 -15.87
CA GLY A 503 -8.05 24.08 -14.98
C GLY A 503 -8.72 22.71 -14.96
N SER A 504 -9.65 22.42 -15.89
CA SER A 504 -10.25 21.08 -15.96
C SER A 504 -9.26 20.04 -16.46
N SER A 505 -9.33 18.84 -15.89
CA SER A 505 -8.48 17.70 -16.24
C SER A 505 -9.29 16.45 -16.53
N THR A 506 -8.77 15.54 -17.35
CA THR A 506 -9.40 14.25 -17.65
C THR A 506 -8.36 13.13 -17.65
N ALA A 507 -8.58 12.10 -16.83
CA ALA A 507 -7.77 10.89 -16.80
C ALA A 507 -8.41 9.77 -17.63
N ILE A 508 -7.63 9.12 -18.48
CA ILE A 508 -7.99 7.95 -19.28
C ILE A 508 -7.24 6.76 -18.69
N ASN A 509 -7.88 6.06 -17.76
CA ASN A 509 -7.26 4.97 -16.98
C ASN A 509 -7.50 3.59 -17.60
N ALA A 510 -8.48 3.48 -18.52
CA ALA A 510 -8.84 2.27 -19.23
C ALA A 510 -8.99 2.52 -20.74
N ASN A 511 -8.86 1.45 -21.55
CA ASN A 511 -8.99 1.53 -23.00
C ASN A 511 -10.31 2.19 -23.39
N THR A 512 -10.27 3.27 -24.16
CA THR A 512 -11.43 4.10 -24.47
C THR A 512 -11.74 4.06 -25.97
N ALA A 513 -13.01 3.95 -26.33
CA ALA A 513 -13.44 3.93 -27.73
C ALA A 513 -13.46 5.34 -28.32
N ALA A 514 -14.03 6.32 -27.62
CA ALA A 514 -13.99 7.71 -28.03
C ALA A 514 -14.10 8.66 -26.84
N LEU A 515 -13.31 9.74 -26.86
CA LEU A 515 -13.44 10.85 -25.91
C LEU A 515 -13.46 12.17 -26.68
N THR A 516 -14.48 12.98 -26.44
CA THR A 516 -14.57 14.36 -26.94
C THR A 516 -14.54 15.33 -25.77
N LEU A 517 -13.62 16.29 -25.82
CA LEU A 517 -13.49 17.36 -24.82
C LEU A 517 -13.76 18.72 -25.49
N GLY A 518 -14.69 19.48 -24.92
CA GLY A 518 -15.06 20.82 -25.38
C GLY A 518 -14.90 21.84 -24.26
N SER A 519 -14.20 22.95 -24.52
CA SER A 519 -14.07 24.04 -23.54
C SER A 519 -15.32 24.92 -23.48
N ALA A 520 -15.52 25.62 -22.36
CA ALA A 520 -16.43 26.74 -22.31
C ALA A 520 -15.88 27.92 -23.11
N VAL A 521 -16.76 28.82 -23.58
CA VAL A 521 -16.35 30.03 -24.31
C VAL A 521 -15.34 30.83 -23.49
N GLY A 522 -14.17 31.09 -24.10
CA GLY A 522 -13.07 31.85 -23.48
C GLY A 522 -12.11 31.02 -22.63
N VAL A 523 -12.37 29.72 -22.43
CA VAL A 523 -11.42 28.78 -21.80
C VAL A 523 -10.51 28.22 -22.88
N THR A 524 -9.20 28.25 -22.62
CA THR A 524 -8.17 27.90 -23.61
C THR A 524 -7.38 26.66 -23.24
N ASP A 525 -7.56 26.13 -22.02
CA ASP A 525 -6.72 25.10 -21.43
C ASP A 525 -7.50 23.83 -21.04
N THR A 526 -6.84 22.68 -21.17
CA THR A 526 -7.21 21.45 -20.46
C THR A 526 -5.99 20.56 -20.25
N ALA A 527 -6.09 19.63 -19.29
CA ALA A 527 -5.09 18.60 -19.06
C ALA A 527 -5.69 17.21 -19.28
N ILE A 528 -4.94 16.34 -19.96
CA ILE A 528 -5.30 14.95 -20.19
C ILE A 528 -4.17 14.08 -19.63
N THR A 529 -4.52 13.08 -18.85
CA THR A 529 -3.58 12.03 -18.44
C THR A 529 -4.04 10.71 -19.04
N ILE A 530 -3.16 9.99 -19.72
CA ILE A 530 -3.42 8.63 -20.22
C ILE A 530 -2.49 7.65 -19.51
N GLY A 531 -3.04 6.51 -19.10
CA GLY A 531 -2.29 5.47 -18.40
C GLY A 531 -2.57 5.41 -16.90
N GLY A 532 -1.69 4.74 -16.15
CA GLY A 532 -1.91 4.40 -14.73
C GLY A 532 -2.34 2.94 -14.50
N SER A 533 -2.67 2.21 -15.56
CA SER A 533 -2.89 0.76 -15.57
C SER A 533 -1.59 0.00 -15.91
N ALA A 534 -1.45 -1.24 -15.41
CA ALA A 534 -0.27 -2.07 -15.65
C ALA A 534 -0.09 -2.49 -17.13
N GLY A 535 -1.17 -2.54 -17.91
CA GLY A 535 -1.21 -3.08 -19.28
C GLY A 535 -1.10 -2.06 -20.41
N GLY A 536 -0.84 -0.77 -20.11
CA GLY A 536 -0.92 0.31 -21.11
C GLY A 536 -2.37 0.64 -21.45
N VAL A 537 -2.61 1.86 -21.96
CA VAL A 537 -3.96 2.35 -22.28
C VAL A 537 -4.03 2.82 -23.72
N THR A 538 -5.07 2.37 -24.43
CA THR A 538 -5.40 2.83 -25.78
C THR A 538 -6.65 3.70 -25.78
N ALA A 539 -6.51 4.97 -26.18
CA ALA A 539 -7.62 5.82 -26.59
C ALA A 539 -7.76 5.74 -28.12
N THR A 540 -8.85 5.13 -28.61
CA THR A 540 -9.02 4.89 -30.05
C THR A 540 -9.30 6.20 -30.80
N ALA A 541 -10.16 7.05 -30.25
CA ALA A 541 -10.39 8.39 -30.77
C ALA A 541 -10.39 9.41 -29.64
N LEU A 542 -9.60 10.47 -29.79
CA LEU A 542 -9.57 11.62 -28.90
C LEU A 542 -9.83 12.88 -29.75
N THR A 543 -10.83 13.67 -29.37
CA THR A 543 -11.17 14.92 -30.05
C THR A 543 -11.18 16.06 -29.05
N THR A 544 -10.52 17.16 -29.39
CA THR A 544 -10.59 18.43 -28.64
C THR A 544 -11.28 19.50 -29.49
N THR A 545 -12.14 20.29 -28.86
CA THR A 545 -12.92 21.37 -29.48
C THR A 545 -12.95 22.60 -28.58
N GLY A 546 -12.83 23.80 -29.15
CA GLY A 546 -12.74 25.08 -28.45
C GLY A 546 -11.46 25.30 -27.62
N ILE A 547 -10.52 24.36 -27.63
CA ILE A 547 -9.34 24.37 -26.76
C ILE A 547 -8.12 24.80 -27.58
N THR A 548 -7.23 25.63 -27.04
CA THR A 548 -6.01 26.05 -27.74
C THR A 548 -4.72 25.52 -27.12
N ASN A 549 -4.77 25.05 -25.87
CA ASN A 549 -3.64 24.46 -25.15
C ASN A 549 -4.08 23.18 -24.45
N VAL A 550 -3.46 22.06 -24.80
CA VAL A 550 -3.71 20.76 -24.18
C VAL A 550 -2.41 20.24 -23.60
N THR A 551 -2.36 20.02 -22.28
CA THR A 551 -1.28 19.23 -21.70
C THR A 551 -1.69 17.76 -21.74
N LEU A 552 -0.87 16.90 -22.35
CA LEU A 552 -1.12 15.47 -22.44
C LEU A 552 0.00 14.69 -21.74
N THR A 553 -0.31 13.99 -20.66
CA THR A 553 0.66 13.24 -19.86
C THR A 553 0.49 11.73 -20.07
N SER A 554 1.52 11.06 -20.55
CA SER A 554 1.58 9.59 -20.69
C SER A 554 2.28 8.97 -19.48
N ASN A 555 1.54 8.26 -18.64
CA ASN A 555 2.02 7.65 -17.41
C ASN A 555 1.85 6.12 -17.41
N GLY A 556 2.43 5.45 -16.41
CA GLY A 556 2.38 4.00 -16.25
C GLY A 556 3.69 3.32 -16.61
N THR A 557 3.68 1.98 -16.64
CA THR A 557 4.87 1.14 -16.92
C THR A 557 4.87 0.53 -18.31
N ALA A 558 3.76 0.66 -19.05
CA ALA A 558 3.57 0.12 -20.38
C ALA A 558 3.17 1.24 -21.34
N ALA A 559 3.42 1.03 -22.63
CA ALA A 559 3.18 2.01 -23.66
C ALA A 559 1.69 2.35 -23.79
N ASN A 560 1.39 3.64 -23.99
CA ASN A 560 0.06 4.15 -24.24
C ASN A 560 -0.11 4.48 -25.73
N VAL A 561 -1.35 4.48 -26.20
CA VAL A 561 -1.69 4.71 -27.61
C VAL A 561 -2.87 5.65 -27.72
N ILE A 562 -2.73 6.66 -28.56
CA ILE A 562 -3.82 7.49 -29.08
C ILE A 562 -3.89 7.24 -30.59
N THR A 563 -4.79 6.35 -31.00
CA THR A 563 -4.86 5.88 -32.39
C THR A 563 -5.27 7.00 -33.34
N THR A 564 -6.13 7.92 -32.89
CA THR A 564 -6.53 9.08 -33.68
C THR A 564 -6.78 10.27 -32.76
N LEU A 565 -6.00 11.33 -32.94
CA LEU A 565 -6.18 12.61 -32.30
C LEU A 565 -6.73 13.63 -33.31
N THR A 566 -7.97 14.06 -33.12
CA THR A 566 -8.60 15.14 -33.89
C THR A 566 -8.41 16.46 -33.16
N ASN A 567 -7.48 17.27 -33.66
CA ASN A 567 -7.22 18.62 -33.19
C ASN A 567 -8.08 19.62 -33.97
N SER A 568 -9.27 19.97 -33.48
CA SER A 568 -10.23 20.78 -34.27
C SER A 568 -9.89 22.26 -34.35
N ASP A 569 -9.08 22.78 -33.43
CA ASP A 569 -8.84 24.23 -33.24
C ASP A 569 -7.36 24.62 -33.32
N ASN A 570 -6.53 23.76 -33.92
CA ASN A 570 -5.08 23.92 -34.01
C ASN A 570 -4.47 24.16 -32.61
N SER A 571 -4.97 23.42 -31.62
CA SER A 571 -4.45 23.43 -30.26
C SER A 571 -2.97 23.05 -30.27
N VAL A 572 -2.20 23.64 -29.36
CA VAL A 572 -0.87 23.13 -29.02
C VAL A 572 -1.04 21.97 -28.04
N PHE A 573 -0.61 20.78 -28.44
CA PHE A 573 -0.51 19.63 -27.54
C PHE A 573 0.89 19.55 -26.96
N THR A 574 1.04 19.81 -25.67
CA THR A 574 2.30 19.63 -24.95
C THR A 574 2.32 18.25 -24.29
N LEU A 575 3.24 17.39 -24.70
CA LEU A 575 3.33 16.00 -24.26
C LEU A 575 4.34 15.89 -23.11
N LYS A 576 4.00 15.09 -22.12
CA LYS A 576 4.79 14.85 -20.90
C LYS A 576 4.73 13.38 -20.49
N GLY A 577 5.59 13.01 -19.56
CA GLY A 577 5.55 11.74 -18.87
C GLY A 577 6.61 10.74 -19.34
N ALA A 578 6.76 9.68 -18.55
CA ALA A 578 7.83 8.70 -18.69
C ALA A 578 7.41 7.43 -19.45
N ALA A 579 6.10 7.22 -19.65
CA ALA A 579 5.63 6.08 -20.41
C ALA A 579 5.63 6.40 -21.91
N ASP A 580 6.07 5.43 -22.71
CA ASP A 580 6.05 5.53 -24.16
C ASP A 580 4.65 5.86 -24.68
N LEU A 581 4.59 6.67 -25.74
CA LEU A 581 3.33 7.10 -26.33
C LEU A 581 3.37 7.00 -27.86
N THR A 582 2.41 6.27 -28.42
CA THR A 582 2.09 6.32 -29.85
C THR A 582 0.91 7.25 -30.07
N LEU A 583 1.03 8.20 -31.00
CA LEU A 583 0.00 9.19 -31.29
C LEU A 583 -0.05 9.49 -32.80
N ALA A 584 -1.24 9.44 -33.38
CA ALA A 584 -1.47 9.83 -34.77
C ALA A 584 -2.52 10.95 -34.88
N LEU A 585 -2.19 12.01 -35.62
CA LEU A 585 -3.07 13.15 -35.88
C LEU A 585 -4.03 12.87 -37.04
N ALA A 586 -5.29 13.24 -36.86
CA ALA A 586 -6.23 13.43 -37.96
C ALA A 586 -6.12 14.86 -38.51
N ALA A 587 -6.50 15.05 -39.79
CA ALA A 587 -6.63 16.38 -40.39
C ALA A 587 -7.87 17.10 -39.80
N GLY A 588 -7.70 17.68 -38.61
CA GLY A 588 -8.75 18.40 -37.89
C GLY A 588 -8.89 19.87 -38.28
N THR A 589 -7.86 20.46 -38.91
CA THR A 589 -7.84 21.88 -39.33
C THR A 589 -7.32 22.06 -40.76
N ALA A 590 -7.39 23.29 -41.27
CA ALA A 590 -6.81 23.69 -42.56
C ALA A 590 -5.36 24.22 -42.48
N VAL A 591 -4.78 24.34 -41.28
CA VAL A 591 -3.51 25.07 -41.04
C VAL A 591 -2.42 24.21 -40.36
N GLY A 592 -2.61 22.89 -40.31
CA GLY A 592 -1.74 21.97 -39.56
C GLY A 592 -2.04 21.96 -38.06
N SER A 593 -1.26 21.17 -37.31
CA SER A 593 -1.31 20.95 -35.86
C SER A 593 0.08 21.10 -35.25
N LYS A 594 0.14 21.52 -33.98
CA LYS A 594 1.39 21.53 -33.21
C LYS A 594 1.38 20.47 -32.10
N ILE A 595 2.38 19.59 -32.15
CA ILE A 595 2.73 18.58 -31.14
C ILE A 595 4.09 18.97 -30.55
N ASP A 596 4.13 19.18 -29.24
CA ASP A 596 5.32 19.61 -28.50
C ASP A 596 5.70 18.57 -27.44
N GLY A 597 6.54 17.61 -27.84
CA GLY A 597 7.04 16.52 -27.00
C GLY A 597 8.25 16.86 -26.15
N SER A 598 8.72 18.11 -26.15
CA SER A 598 10.00 18.49 -25.54
C SER A 598 10.10 18.20 -24.03
N ALA A 599 8.97 17.98 -23.35
CA ALA A 599 8.89 17.63 -21.94
C ALA A 599 8.61 16.13 -21.66
N ALA A 600 8.50 15.30 -22.70
CA ALA A 600 8.35 13.86 -22.59
C ALA A 600 9.71 13.18 -22.39
N THR A 601 9.75 12.17 -21.51
CA THR A 601 10.96 11.38 -21.25
C THR A 601 10.85 9.94 -21.72
N GLY A 602 9.64 9.43 -21.91
CA GLY A 602 9.39 8.17 -22.61
C GLY A 602 9.57 8.32 -24.13
N LYS A 603 9.69 7.21 -24.84
CA LYS A 603 9.77 7.22 -26.30
C LYS A 603 8.44 7.67 -26.91
N LEU A 604 8.50 8.56 -27.90
CA LEU A 604 7.37 9.00 -28.69
C LEU A 604 7.38 8.33 -30.08
N THR A 605 6.21 7.89 -30.51
CA THR A 605 5.94 7.51 -31.90
C THR A 605 4.83 8.41 -32.41
N LEU A 606 5.21 9.44 -33.17
CA LEU A 606 4.34 10.54 -33.58
C LEU A 606 4.10 10.47 -35.08
N THR A 607 2.83 10.52 -35.48
CA THR A 607 2.42 10.63 -36.88
C THR A 607 1.59 11.88 -37.04
N GLY A 608 2.03 12.80 -37.91
CA GLY A 608 1.26 13.97 -38.27
C GLY A 608 0.08 13.65 -39.18
N SER A 609 -0.61 14.70 -39.58
CA SER A 609 -1.87 14.67 -40.29
C SER A 609 -1.69 14.48 -41.79
N ASN A 610 -2.76 14.10 -42.47
CA ASN A 610 -2.79 13.92 -43.92
C ASN A 610 -3.18 15.21 -44.66
N LEU A 611 -2.71 16.38 -44.20
CA LEU A 611 -3.10 17.69 -44.71
C LEU A 611 -2.15 18.20 -45.81
N VAL A 612 -2.55 18.14 -47.07
CA VAL A 612 -1.66 18.51 -48.20
C VAL A 612 -1.30 20.01 -48.29
N SER A 613 -2.16 20.91 -47.80
CA SER A 613 -2.03 22.36 -48.04
C SER A 613 -1.23 23.12 -46.99
N SER A 614 -0.90 22.47 -45.87
CA SER A 614 -0.15 23.04 -44.75
C SER A 614 0.46 21.89 -43.97
N GLY A 615 1.67 22.05 -43.44
CA GLY A 615 2.26 21.02 -42.59
C GLY A 615 2.06 21.24 -41.09
N ASP A 616 2.42 20.21 -40.34
CA ASP A 616 2.42 20.14 -38.90
C ASP A 616 3.76 20.57 -38.30
N VAL A 617 3.75 20.93 -37.03
CA VAL A 617 4.96 21.14 -36.23
C VAL A 617 5.03 20.03 -35.19
N ILE A 618 5.99 19.14 -35.32
CA ILE A 618 6.15 17.99 -34.43
C ILE A 618 7.53 18.04 -33.78
N ILE A 619 7.54 18.12 -32.47
CA ILE A 619 8.75 18.09 -31.64
C ILE A 619 8.69 16.80 -30.81
N GLY A 620 9.74 15.98 -30.90
CA GLY A 620 9.97 14.83 -30.03
C GLY A 620 10.41 15.25 -28.63
N GLY A 621 10.89 14.30 -27.85
CA GLY A 621 11.28 14.44 -26.46
C GLY A 621 12.74 14.05 -26.22
N ALA A 622 12.99 13.43 -25.07
CA ALA A 622 14.33 12.94 -24.71
C ALA A 622 14.53 11.43 -25.00
N GLY A 623 13.51 10.76 -25.52
CA GLY A 623 13.53 9.35 -25.88
C GLY A 623 14.10 9.10 -27.28
N ALA A 624 14.30 7.85 -27.66
CA ALA A 624 14.66 7.50 -29.04
C ALA A 624 13.38 7.48 -29.90
N ASP A 625 13.03 8.62 -30.45
CA ASP A 625 11.70 8.89 -30.98
C ASP A 625 11.56 8.45 -32.44
N THR A 626 10.31 8.28 -32.86
CA THR A 626 9.96 7.98 -34.26
C THR A 626 8.91 8.97 -34.73
N ILE A 627 9.27 9.81 -35.70
CA ILE A 627 8.44 10.92 -36.17
C ILE A 627 8.14 10.73 -37.66
N THR A 628 6.86 10.74 -38.01
CA THR A 628 6.36 10.81 -39.39
C THR A 628 5.61 12.12 -39.56
N GLY A 629 6.05 12.99 -40.47
CA GLY A 629 5.44 14.30 -40.67
C GLY A 629 3.98 14.24 -41.14
N GLY A 630 3.66 13.28 -42.01
CA GLY A 630 2.35 13.20 -42.64
C GLY A 630 2.42 13.73 -44.08
N GLN A 631 1.35 14.37 -44.54
CA GLN A 631 1.37 15.13 -45.80
C GLN A 631 1.46 16.62 -45.47
N GLY A 632 2.06 17.41 -46.37
CA GLY A 632 2.27 18.85 -46.17
C GLY A 632 3.76 19.19 -46.19
N ALA A 633 4.12 20.41 -45.76
CA ALA A 633 5.51 20.78 -45.45
C ALA A 633 5.66 20.84 -43.94
N ASP A 634 6.12 19.74 -43.35
CA ASP A 634 6.16 19.56 -41.90
C ASP A 634 7.47 20.11 -41.31
N THR A 635 7.41 20.62 -40.08
CA THR A 635 8.59 20.97 -39.30
C THR A 635 8.78 19.96 -38.19
N LEU A 636 9.84 19.18 -38.28
CA LEU A 636 10.14 18.05 -37.41
C LEU A 636 11.38 18.35 -36.57
N THR A 637 11.34 18.00 -35.29
CA THR A 637 12.47 18.12 -34.35
C THR A 637 12.52 16.83 -33.55
N GLY A 638 13.66 16.14 -33.55
CA GLY A 638 13.82 14.86 -32.85
C GLY A 638 13.91 15.05 -31.34
N GLY A 639 14.69 16.05 -30.91
CA GLY A 639 15.02 16.30 -29.53
C GLY A 639 16.33 15.63 -29.14
N ALA A 640 16.37 15.03 -27.97
CA ALA A 640 17.52 14.24 -27.54
C ALA A 640 17.18 12.76 -27.72
N GLY A 641 18.12 11.96 -28.21
CA GLY A 641 17.82 10.57 -28.50
C GLY A 641 18.62 10.09 -29.70
N ALA A 642 18.33 8.87 -30.14
CA ALA A 642 18.69 8.44 -31.49
C ALA A 642 17.39 8.32 -32.26
N ASP A 643 17.06 9.38 -32.98
CA ASP A 643 15.71 9.59 -33.50
C ASP A 643 15.57 9.07 -34.93
N VAL A 644 14.35 8.68 -35.28
CA VAL A 644 14.00 8.17 -36.62
C VAL A 644 12.95 9.09 -37.23
N PHE A 645 13.29 9.74 -38.33
CA PHE A 645 12.35 10.48 -39.17
C PHE A 645 11.92 9.58 -40.32
N ALA A 646 10.66 9.14 -40.31
CA ALA A 646 10.13 8.16 -41.23
C ALA A 646 9.29 8.79 -42.35
N PHE A 647 9.61 8.41 -43.59
CA PHE A 647 9.02 8.89 -44.83
C PHE A 647 8.51 7.70 -45.66
N SER A 648 7.62 6.90 -45.08
CA SER A 648 7.06 5.69 -45.71
C SER A 648 5.59 5.84 -46.11
N GLY A 649 5.17 5.13 -47.18
CA GLY A 649 3.77 4.99 -47.59
C GLY A 649 3.11 6.24 -48.20
N ALA A 650 1.77 6.27 -48.20
CA ALA A 650 0.97 7.35 -48.78
C ALA A 650 1.14 8.73 -48.07
N ALA A 651 1.68 8.73 -46.84
CA ALA A 651 2.04 9.95 -46.11
C ALA A 651 3.21 10.67 -46.80
N ALA A 652 4.25 9.94 -47.20
CA ALA A 652 5.40 10.48 -47.93
C ALA A 652 5.08 10.85 -49.39
N ALA A 653 4.03 10.25 -49.98
CA ALA A 653 3.71 10.43 -51.39
C ALA A 653 3.19 11.84 -51.77
N ASN A 654 3.02 12.75 -50.80
CA ASN A 654 2.55 14.12 -51.04
C ASN A 654 3.36 15.20 -50.32
N THR A 655 4.52 14.87 -49.74
CA THR A 655 5.56 15.88 -49.45
C THR A 655 6.07 16.54 -50.74
N SER A 656 5.61 16.09 -51.92
CA SER A 656 5.84 16.72 -53.24
C SER A 656 4.61 16.71 -54.17
N GLY A 657 3.40 16.75 -53.60
CA GLY A 657 2.14 16.76 -54.35
C GLY A 657 1.86 18.07 -55.11
N ALA A 658 2.11 18.07 -56.43
CA ALA A 658 1.66 19.05 -57.43
C ALA A 658 2.11 20.53 -57.31
N ALA A 659 2.73 20.94 -56.20
CA ALA A 659 3.31 22.28 -56.02
C ALA A 659 4.63 22.18 -55.24
N PHE A 660 5.75 22.13 -55.96
CA PHE A 660 7.12 21.98 -55.44
C PHE A 660 7.63 23.19 -54.61
N GLY A 661 6.92 23.60 -53.56
CA GLY A 661 7.31 24.68 -52.63
C GLY A 661 7.29 24.27 -51.15
N GLN A 662 7.06 23.00 -50.86
CA GLN A 662 6.86 22.46 -49.52
C GLN A 662 7.86 21.32 -49.31
N ALA A 663 8.91 21.56 -48.52
CA ALA A 663 9.87 20.54 -48.11
C ALA A 663 9.67 20.31 -46.62
N ASP A 664 9.75 19.06 -46.18
CA ASP A 664 9.84 18.79 -44.75
C ASP A 664 11.15 19.33 -44.21
N VAL A 665 11.09 19.96 -43.05
CA VAL A 665 12.24 20.59 -42.39
C VAL A 665 12.52 19.83 -41.11
N ILE A 666 13.67 19.16 -41.04
CA ILE A 666 14.21 18.61 -39.80
C ILE A 666 15.16 19.65 -39.20
N THR A 667 14.94 20.04 -37.95
CA THR A 667 15.63 21.20 -37.36
C THR A 667 16.92 20.87 -36.60
N ASP A 668 17.11 19.63 -36.18
CA ASP A 668 18.15 19.23 -35.21
C ASP A 668 18.89 17.92 -35.54
N PHE A 669 18.75 17.41 -36.78
CA PHE A 669 19.34 16.13 -37.19
C PHE A 669 20.83 15.98 -36.86
N VAL A 670 21.18 14.96 -36.09
CA VAL A 670 22.54 14.61 -35.67
C VAL A 670 23.08 13.46 -36.52
N VAL A 671 24.01 13.77 -37.42
CA VAL A 671 24.66 12.79 -38.31
C VAL A 671 25.35 11.68 -37.50
N GLY A 672 25.01 10.43 -37.84
CA GLY A 672 25.57 9.23 -37.20
C GLY A 672 24.77 8.73 -35.99
N THR A 673 23.89 9.56 -35.45
CA THR A 673 22.97 9.22 -34.35
C THR A 673 21.55 9.02 -34.92
N ASP A 674 21.01 10.06 -35.56
CA ASP A 674 19.65 10.06 -36.11
C ASP A 674 19.59 9.38 -37.48
N LYS A 675 18.38 8.94 -37.83
CA LYS A 675 18.11 8.15 -39.04
C LYS A 675 16.94 8.72 -39.83
N LEU A 676 17.10 8.69 -41.15
CA LEU A 676 16.03 8.89 -42.11
C LEU A 676 15.57 7.51 -42.57
N GLN A 677 14.30 7.20 -42.37
CA GLN A 677 13.72 5.93 -42.78
C GLN A 677 12.86 6.12 -44.02
N PHE A 678 13.09 5.31 -45.04
CA PHE A 678 12.33 5.28 -46.29
C PHE A 678 11.97 3.83 -46.63
N THR A 679 11.04 3.59 -47.56
CA THR A 679 10.67 2.22 -47.96
C THR A 679 11.24 1.84 -49.31
N GLY A 680 11.89 0.69 -49.41
CA GLY A 680 12.32 0.11 -50.69
C GLY A 680 13.51 0.82 -51.34
N VAL A 681 14.37 1.43 -50.53
CA VAL A 681 15.45 2.33 -50.97
C VAL A 681 16.75 1.61 -51.32
N ALA A 682 17.48 2.21 -52.25
CA ALA A 682 18.85 1.86 -52.62
C ALA A 682 19.76 3.08 -52.43
N ASP A 683 21.04 2.84 -52.19
CA ASP A 683 22.04 3.91 -52.18
C ASP A 683 22.22 4.46 -53.59
N VAL A 684 22.31 5.78 -53.74
CA VAL A 684 22.76 6.39 -54.99
C VAL A 684 24.24 6.04 -55.11
N VAL A 685 24.61 5.22 -56.10
CA VAL A 685 25.98 4.73 -56.30
C VAL A 685 26.97 5.88 -56.08
N SER A 686 27.84 5.75 -55.08
CA SER A 686 28.70 6.80 -54.48
C SER A 686 29.47 7.72 -55.45
N GLY A 687 29.60 7.36 -56.73
CA GLY A 687 30.11 8.23 -57.79
C GLY A 687 29.18 9.36 -58.26
N GLN A 688 27.86 9.29 -58.02
CA GLN A 688 26.88 10.32 -58.43
C GLN A 688 26.69 11.42 -57.37
N GLN A 689 27.00 11.14 -56.10
CA GLN A 689 26.89 12.10 -55.00
C GLN A 689 27.73 13.38 -55.22
N GLY A 690 28.89 13.26 -55.89
CA GLY A 690 29.71 14.42 -56.27
C GLY A 690 29.04 15.29 -57.34
N ALA A 691 28.34 14.69 -58.30
CA ALA A 691 27.62 15.41 -59.35
C ALA A 691 26.38 16.14 -58.79
N VAL A 692 25.63 15.47 -57.90
CA VAL A 692 24.50 16.07 -57.16
C VAL A 692 24.96 17.30 -56.39
N GLN A 693 26.05 17.18 -55.61
CA GLN A 693 26.61 18.31 -54.88
C GLN A 693 27.04 19.44 -55.81
N ALA A 694 27.73 19.15 -56.92
CA ALA A 694 28.17 20.17 -57.87
C ALA A 694 27.01 20.92 -58.54
N ALA A 695 25.93 20.21 -58.89
CA ALA A 695 24.73 20.81 -59.47
C ALA A 695 24.07 21.79 -58.51
N VAL A 696 23.98 21.43 -57.23
CA VAL A 696 23.38 22.29 -56.19
C VAL A 696 24.29 23.50 -55.88
N THR A 697 25.61 23.33 -55.76
CA THR A 697 26.53 24.45 -55.47
C THR A 697 26.60 25.47 -56.63
N ALA A 698 26.20 25.09 -57.85
CA ALA A 698 26.11 26.00 -58.98
C ALA A 698 24.89 26.94 -58.93
N LEU A 699 23.94 26.70 -58.02
CA LEU A 699 22.76 27.56 -57.83
C LEU A 699 23.15 28.91 -57.23
N ALA A 700 22.35 29.93 -57.55
CA ALA A 700 22.52 31.26 -56.95
C ALA A 700 22.11 31.24 -55.47
N ALA A 701 22.77 32.08 -54.66
CA ALA A 701 22.40 32.24 -53.26
C ALA A 701 20.91 32.59 -53.09
N GLY A 702 20.24 32.00 -52.10
CA GLY A 702 18.81 32.14 -51.87
C GLY A 702 17.91 31.42 -52.89
N SER A 703 18.44 30.45 -53.65
CA SER A 703 17.64 29.61 -54.54
C SER A 703 16.52 28.88 -53.78
N SER A 704 15.36 28.74 -54.41
CA SER A 704 14.20 28.10 -53.79
C SER A 704 14.41 26.60 -53.56
N ALA A 705 13.66 26.02 -52.63
CA ALA A 705 13.58 24.56 -52.43
C ALA A 705 13.32 23.82 -53.76
N THR A 706 12.46 24.37 -54.63
CA THR A 706 12.18 23.85 -55.97
C THR A 706 13.44 23.74 -56.83
N ALA A 707 14.25 24.79 -56.86
CA ALA A 707 15.44 24.84 -57.70
C ALA A 707 16.50 23.85 -57.21
N ILE A 708 16.62 23.72 -55.88
CA ILE A 708 17.53 22.75 -55.24
C ILE A 708 17.09 21.32 -55.55
N ALA A 709 15.82 20.98 -55.33
CA ALA A 709 15.26 19.66 -55.64
C ALA A 709 15.43 19.31 -57.12
N THR A 710 15.15 20.26 -58.02
CA THR A 710 15.32 20.06 -59.47
C THR A 710 16.79 19.80 -59.85
N ALA A 711 17.72 20.54 -59.26
CA ALA A 711 19.15 20.33 -59.49
C ALA A 711 19.62 18.95 -58.97
N MET A 712 19.11 18.52 -57.82
CA MET A 712 19.40 17.19 -57.26
C MET A 712 18.82 16.08 -58.13
N ALA A 713 17.55 16.15 -58.52
CA ALA A 713 16.89 15.15 -59.36
C ALA A 713 17.56 15.03 -60.73
N THR A 714 17.90 16.16 -61.37
CA THR A 714 18.58 16.16 -62.67
C THR A 714 19.95 15.47 -62.60
N ALA A 715 20.63 15.54 -61.46
CA ALA A 715 21.94 14.95 -61.25
C ALA A 715 21.87 13.51 -60.68
N SER A 716 20.75 13.11 -60.10
CA SER A 716 20.51 11.78 -59.50
C SER A 716 19.78 10.87 -60.49
N GLN A 717 20.47 9.87 -61.07
CA GLN A 717 19.87 8.96 -62.06
C GLN A 717 19.54 7.57 -61.49
N THR A 718 19.47 7.45 -60.16
CA THR A 718 19.27 6.15 -59.48
C THR A 718 17.83 5.99 -59.04
N ALA A 719 17.13 4.99 -59.59
CA ALA A 719 15.79 4.61 -59.15
C ALA A 719 15.81 4.18 -57.68
N ASN A 720 14.86 4.67 -56.88
CA ASN A 720 14.78 4.47 -55.43
C ASN A 720 16.05 4.95 -54.70
N GLY A 721 16.76 5.91 -55.28
CA GLY A 721 18.02 6.45 -54.75
C GLY A 721 17.78 7.56 -53.72
N VAL A 722 18.51 7.51 -52.61
CA VAL A 722 18.64 8.64 -51.67
C VAL A 722 19.93 9.41 -51.97
N SER A 723 19.81 10.71 -52.26
CA SER A 723 20.93 11.63 -52.48
C SER A 723 20.94 12.78 -51.49
N PHE A 724 22.13 13.33 -51.23
CA PHE A 724 22.34 14.45 -50.30
C PHE A 724 22.96 15.66 -51.02
N ALA A 725 22.78 16.88 -50.52
CA ALA A 725 23.55 18.03 -50.99
C ALA A 725 23.62 19.13 -49.93
N VAL A 726 24.80 19.68 -49.69
CA VAL A 726 24.99 20.83 -48.79
C VAL A 726 24.86 22.13 -49.59
N PHE A 727 24.00 23.04 -49.14
CA PHE A 727 23.83 24.37 -49.72
C PHE A 727 23.48 25.38 -48.63
N GLU A 728 24.18 26.52 -48.62
CA GLU A 728 23.94 27.62 -47.67
C GLU A 728 23.83 27.20 -46.20
N GLY A 729 24.69 26.28 -45.75
CA GLY A 729 24.74 25.84 -44.36
C GLY A 729 23.68 24.80 -43.97
N ASN A 730 22.94 24.25 -44.92
CA ASN A 730 21.95 23.18 -44.71
C ASN A 730 22.26 21.98 -45.60
N THR A 731 21.78 20.79 -45.22
CA THR A 731 21.79 19.60 -46.08
C THR A 731 20.40 19.35 -46.61
N TYR A 732 20.30 19.06 -47.90
CA TYR A 732 19.07 18.67 -48.57
C TYR A 732 19.15 17.17 -48.89
N VAL A 733 18.03 16.49 -48.75
CA VAL A 733 17.87 15.06 -49.04
C VAL A 733 16.80 14.92 -50.09
N LEU A 734 17.10 14.14 -51.11
CA LEU A 734 16.13 13.78 -52.15
C LEU A 734 16.09 12.26 -52.27
N PHE A 735 14.90 11.70 -52.08
CA PHE A 735 14.61 10.31 -52.35
C PHE A 735 13.74 10.20 -53.61
N GLU A 736 14.29 9.54 -54.62
CA GLU A 736 13.68 9.34 -55.95
C GLU A 736 12.79 8.09 -55.92
N ALA A 737 11.49 8.24 -55.61
CA ALA A 737 10.62 7.11 -55.25
C ALA A 737 10.05 6.33 -56.45
N SER A 738 10.13 6.87 -57.67
CA SER A 738 9.95 6.09 -58.90
C SER A 738 10.48 6.82 -60.13
N GLY A 739 11.42 6.18 -60.83
CA GLY A 739 11.78 6.53 -62.19
C GLY A 739 12.54 5.39 -62.85
N ALA A 740 12.35 5.20 -64.15
CA ALA A 740 13.34 4.44 -64.90
C ALA A 740 14.68 5.20 -64.83
N ALA A 741 15.82 4.52 -64.90
CA ALA A 741 17.11 5.20 -64.98
C ALA A 741 17.08 6.23 -66.13
N GLY A 742 17.17 7.52 -65.79
CA GLY A 742 17.11 8.63 -66.76
C GLY A 742 15.82 9.47 -66.78
N ASP A 743 14.91 9.33 -65.83
CA ASP A 743 13.90 10.39 -65.60
C ASP A 743 14.61 11.71 -65.25
N VAL A 744 14.26 12.77 -65.97
CA VAL A 744 14.86 14.10 -65.80
C VAL A 744 13.85 14.99 -65.09
N GLY A 745 14.06 15.23 -63.79
CA GLY A 745 13.23 16.11 -62.96
C GLY A 745 12.57 15.40 -61.79
N VAL A 746 11.94 16.19 -60.91
CA VAL A 746 11.31 15.69 -59.67
C VAL A 746 9.92 15.13 -59.98
N ALA A 747 9.67 13.88 -59.61
CA ALA A 747 8.38 13.20 -59.68
C ALA A 747 7.47 13.55 -58.49
N ALA A 748 6.16 13.38 -58.66
CA ALA A 748 5.17 13.73 -57.64
C ALA A 748 5.27 12.90 -56.34
N ASN A 749 5.89 11.71 -56.44
CA ASN A 749 6.07 10.79 -55.33
C ASN A 749 7.47 10.86 -54.70
N ASP A 750 8.35 11.72 -55.19
CA ASP A 750 9.66 11.92 -54.57
C ASP A 750 9.52 12.61 -53.21
N VAL A 751 10.52 12.38 -52.35
CA VAL A 751 10.56 12.98 -51.02
C VAL A 751 11.73 13.95 -50.97
N PHE A 752 11.44 15.21 -50.65
CA PHE A 752 12.44 16.27 -50.51
C PHE A 752 12.44 16.84 -49.10
N ILE A 753 13.60 16.76 -48.44
CA ILE A 753 13.78 17.11 -47.03
C ILE A 753 14.91 18.12 -46.89
N LYS A 754 14.76 19.08 -45.98
CA LYS A 754 15.81 19.98 -45.54
C LYS A 754 16.24 19.64 -44.11
N LEU A 755 17.52 19.34 -43.92
CA LEU A 755 18.18 19.23 -42.63
C LEU A 755 18.84 20.57 -42.29
N THR A 756 18.29 21.28 -41.31
CA THR A 756 18.74 22.64 -40.96
C THR A 756 20.07 22.60 -40.21
N GLY A 757 21.02 23.44 -40.61
CA GLY A 757 22.32 23.57 -39.92
C GLY A 757 23.29 22.39 -40.10
N VAL A 758 22.88 21.31 -40.79
CA VAL A 758 23.73 20.16 -41.07
C VAL A 758 24.66 20.48 -42.24
N THR A 759 25.96 20.56 -41.96
CA THR A 759 27.00 20.85 -42.96
C THR A 759 27.93 19.68 -43.25
N THR A 760 27.98 18.69 -42.34
CA THR A 760 28.64 17.41 -42.58
C THR A 760 27.68 16.53 -43.39
N LEU A 761 28.10 16.12 -44.59
CA LEU A 761 27.25 15.32 -45.46
C LEU A 761 26.93 13.96 -44.79
N PRO A 762 25.64 13.60 -44.64
CA PRO A 762 25.23 12.26 -44.19
C PRO A 762 25.74 11.18 -45.14
N THR A 763 25.79 9.93 -44.66
CA THR A 763 26.09 8.77 -45.50
C THR A 763 24.93 7.80 -45.45
N PHE A 764 24.64 7.12 -46.57
CA PHE A 764 23.55 6.15 -46.63
C PHE A 764 23.63 5.12 -45.51
N ALA A 765 24.79 4.48 -45.33
CA ALA A 765 24.99 3.45 -44.31
C ALA A 765 24.77 3.92 -42.85
N ASN A 766 25.09 5.18 -42.54
CA ASN A 766 25.01 5.68 -41.17
C ASN A 766 23.79 6.56 -40.90
N SER A 767 23.03 6.96 -41.91
CA SER A 767 21.94 7.93 -41.75
C SER A 767 20.64 7.47 -42.40
N VAL A 768 20.64 6.36 -43.14
CA VAL A 768 19.44 5.84 -43.82
C VAL A 768 19.11 4.43 -43.31
N ILE A 769 17.82 4.17 -43.10
CA ILE A 769 17.25 2.84 -42.86
C ILE A 769 16.18 2.57 -43.93
N ALA A 770 16.11 1.34 -44.44
CA ALA A 770 15.23 0.91 -45.52
C ALA A 770 13.94 0.21 -45.07
#